data_AF-A0A0W0WG37-F1
#
_entry.id   AF-A0A0W0WG37-F1
#
_cell.length_a   1.000
_cell.length_b   1.000
_cell.length_c   1.000
_cell.angle_alpha   90.00
_cell.angle_beta   90.00
_cell.angle_gamma   90.00
#
_symmetry.space_group_name_H-M   'P 1'
#
loop_
_entity.id
_entity.type
_entity.pdbx_description
1 polymer ?
#
loop_
_entity_poly.entity_id
_entity_poly.type
_entity_poly.pdbx_seq_one_letter_code
_entity_poly.pdbx_strand_id
1 'polypeptide(L)'
;MYFKDWCFLSYGISLFAEGKTVNSVFIPLVPFTFINSQFVADNRGYFLAHDNSLGVVFPKENYDNLMTRIRSEFRSAFPDEVNENQNGNQFKNYKNNYFFELGLNDELEIKYKASANIYITLANKQARPAFMVRFAHYYPQIGFDPLTSNEVIAMPPTFLEELKKRYYQSTFSEISLATDLESLKAHEVRIGQLLQAVSENALILNGANKLFLDYDNDPPLNLTNESACSAYALSLSVFAEINHYTLSPVDYRRLQIASTRLAAYDDQQNLRQSLKSDIVFLHSLKEKFFSYVLKISDPINGACPLITELPREYCKYLLTAIQNNTEDLLEGNSDAFLKPNAFFRAMRFFPDEQGQSDTDEIVLHGGPTRGHFSIFRIVKIGVLANGQLAGPDDKPHHFDYFKIENNLGSQSRGQNLKTKTCLGTYVTKLRPIVFSIGGEMVPLNIDPFVQPEFYQIVMKNTLRELIKTERLLSFYREPDPGFDNDDYSPVNSREAQEWTRLYRLRELLSGVPYTKPINYFIRDPIRPSIRYVYFACNQQGYIQEGGSCPIFSIKSFLDSVMGIDINSHHTNFGQQNNAQGYVCALQAALVRVQQRIREVEPLKIMGGKLDIYTWFRDFKKFLRVRGNVEGVSLEKSSEYDFCIKITDTSLKRKWHEFFAEYQKENVCPRNRTPYFFGERLAMAPVRVLKPAQPSVTNNTSSSGIRL
;
A
#
# COMPACT_ATOMS: atom_id res chain seq x y z
N MET A 1 -14.98 16.73 -12.07
CA MET A 1 -15.52 15.37 -11.85
C MET A 1 -14.37 14.44 -11.50
N TYR A 2 -14.50 13.56 -10.49
CA TYR A 2 -13.43 12.62 -10.13
C TYR A 2 -13.26 11.47 -11.14
N PHE A 3 -12.12 10.78 -11.09
CA PHE A 3 -11.76 9.74 -12.08
C PHE A 3 -12.77 8.61 -12.17
N LYS A 4 -13.28 8.15 -11.01
CA LYS A 4 -14.27 7.08 -10.94
C LYS A 4 -15.60 7.49 -11.59
N ASP A 5 -16.09 8.69 -11.27
CA ASP A 5 -17.31 9.23 -11.86
C ASP A 5 -17.17 9.39 -13.37
N TRP A 6 -16.00 9.87 -13.82
CA TRP A 6 -15.68 9.98 -15.23
C TRP A 6 -15.65 8.62 -15.94
N CYS A 7 -15.07 7.59 -15.33
CA CYS A 7 -15.06 6.23 -15.87
C CYS A 7 -16.46 5.63 -15.97
N PHE A 8 -17.29 5.84 -14.95
CA PHE A 8 -18.68 5.41 -14.93
C PHE A 8 -19.48 6.09 -16.05
N LEU A 9 -19.38 7.42 -16.17
CA LEU A 9 -20.13 8.18 -17.17
C LEU A 9 -19.65 7.91 -18.60
N SER A 10 -18.34 7.75 -18.81
CA SER A 10 -17.75 7.62 -20.16
C SER A 10 -17.76 6.20 -20.71
N TYR A 11 -17.71 5.20 -19.81
CA TYR A 11 -17.51 3.79 -20.19
C TYR A 11 -18.42 2.81 -19.44
N GLY A 12 -19.25 3.27 -18.49
CA GLY A 12 -20.11 2.40 -17.69
C GLY A 12 -19.36 1.56 -16.66
N ILE A 13 -18.11 1.87 -16.33
CA ILE A 13 -17.31 1.12 -15.37
C ILE A 13 -17.78 1.43 -13.96
N SER A 14 -18.22 0.41 -13.22
CA SER A 14 -18.72 0.56 -11.84
C SER A 14 -17.73 0.13 -10.76
N LEU A 15 -16.81 -0.78 -11.08
CA LEU A 15 -15.84 -1.33 -10.14
C LEU A 15 -14.58 -1.78 -10.89
N PHE A 16 -13.42 -1.45 -10.32
CA PHE A 16 -12.16 -2.11 -10.62
C PHE A 16 -11.83 -3.10 -9.51
N ALA A 17 -11.34 -4.27 -9.88
CA ALA A 17 -10.80 -5.26 -8.96
C ALA A 17 -9.49 -5.80 -9.52
N GLU A 18 -8.53 -6.08 -8.66
CA GLU A 18 -7.31 -6.75 -9.06
C GLU A 18 -7.60 -8.24 -9.30
N GLY A 19 -7.09 -8.77 -10.41
CA GLY A 19 -7.05 -10.20 -10.65
C GLY A 19 -6.02 -10.89 -9.75
N LYS A 20 -5.92 -12.21 -9.89
CA LYS A 20 -4.91 -12.98 -9.16
C LYS A 20 -3.53 -12.82 -9.80
N THR A 21 -2.51 -12.51 -9.01
CA THR A 21 -1.11 -12.61 -9.43
C THR A 21 -0.77 -14.07 -9.73
N VAL A 22 -0.36 -14.35 -10.96
CA VAL A 22 -0.04 -15.72 -11.40
C VAL A 22 1.44 -15.99 -11.21
N ASN A 23 1.76 -16.98 -10.36
CA ASN A 23 3.11 -17.52 -10.25
C ASN A 23 3.51 -18.16 -11.58
N SER A 24 4.68 -17.80 -12.10
CA SER A 24 5.21 -18.37 -13.35
C SER A 24 6.71 -18.63 -13.25
N VAL A 25 7.23 -19.43 -14.18
CA VAL A 25 8.66 -19.67 -14.37
C VAL A 25 9.06 -19.12 -15.72
N PHE A 26 10.12 -18.31 -15.76
CA PHE A 26 10.74 -17.85 -16.99
C PHE A 26 11.99 -18.68 -17.25
N ILE A 27 12.08 -19.26 -18.45
CA ILE A 27 13.24 -20.01 -18.90
C ILE A 27 13.81 -19.29 -20.14
N PRO A 28 15.05 -18.78 -20.07
CA PRO A 28 15.71 -18.14 -21.21
C PRO A 28 15.83 -19.08 -22.41
N LEU A 29 15.75 -18.53 -23.61
CA LEU A 29 16.14 -19.25 -24.82
C LEU A 29 17.66 -19.34 -24.92
N VAL A 30 18.16 -20.44 -25.47
CA VAL A 30 19.55 -20.55 -25.90
C VAL A 30 19.73 -19.64 -27.12
N PRO A 31 20.74 -18.75 -27.14
CA PRO A 31 20.97 -17.85 -28.26
C PRO A 31 21.01 -18.60 -29.61
N PHE A 32 20.34 -18.05 -30.62
CA PHE A 32 20.29 -18.58 -31.99
C PHE A 32 19.62 -19.96 -32.16
N THR A 33 18.83 -20.42 -31.17
CA THR A 33 17.99 -21.62 -31.30
C THR A 33 16.53 -21.27 -31.52
N PHE A 34 15.79 -22.17 -32.18
CA PHE A 34 14.35 -22.06 -32.39
C PHE A 34 13.63 -23.11 -31.54
N ILE A 35 12.74 -22.65 -30.66
CA ILE A 35 11.82 -23.52 -29.92
C ILE A 35 10.52 -23.70 -30.72
N ASN A 36 9.92 -24.88 -30.59
CA ASN A 36 8.62 -25.18 -31.19
C ASN A 36 7.49 -24.39 -30.50
N SER A 37 6.82 -23.50 -31.23
CA SER A 37 5.70 -22.70 -30.72
C SER A 37 4.49 -23.54 -30.28
N GLN A 38 4.29 -24.73 -30.88
CA GLN A 38 3.23 -25.64 -30.48
C GLN A 38 3.49 -26.21 -29.08
N PHE A 39 4.74 -26.59 -28.78
CA PHE A 39 5.11 -27.03 -27.43
C PHE A 39 4.83 -25.94 -26.39
N VAL A 40 5.17 -24.69 -26.71
CA VAL A 40 4.89 -23.55 -25.83
C VAL A 40 3.38 -23.39 -25.60
N ALA A 41 2.58 -23.43 -26.66
CA ALA A 41 1.13 -23.32 -26.58
C ALA A 41 0.46 -24.49 -25.82
N ASP A 42 0.91 -25.73 -26.04
CA ASP A 42 0.38 -26.93 -25.38
C ASP A 42 0.59 -26.89 -23.86
N ASN A 43 1.66 -26.24 -23.41
CA ASN A 43 1.96 -26.02 -22.00
C ASN A 43 1.47 -24.65 -21.49
N ARG A 44 0.60 -23.95 -22.24
CA ARG A 44 0.07 -22.61 -21.93
C ARG A 44 1.14 -21.57 -21.64
N GLY A 45 2.33 -21.75 -22.22
CA GLY A 45 3.40 -20.79 -22.13
C GLY A 45 3.25 -19.67 -23.15
N TYR A 46 4.08 -18.65 -23.01
CA TYR A 46 4.19 -17.56 -23.98
C TYR A 46 5.61 -16.99 -24.02
N PHE A 47 5.97 -16.37 -25.14
CA PHE A 47 7.26 -15.72 -25.31
C PHE A 47 7.29 -14.35 -24.67
N LEU A 48 8.39 -14.03 -23.99
CA LEU A 48 8.60 -12.74 -23.36
C LEU A 48 10.09 -12.36 -23.42
N ALA A 49 10.36 -11.06 -23.56
CA ALA A 49 11.68 -10.50 -23.29
C ALA A 49 11.73 -10.01 -21.83
N HIS A 50 12.67 -10.53 -21.03
CA HIS A 50 12.89 -10.16 -19.64
C HIS A 50 14.39 -9.94 -19.40
N ASP A 51 14.77 -8.80 -18.81
CA ASP A 51 16.16 -8.39 -18.56
C ASP A 51 17.09 -8.57 -19.78
N ASN A 52 16.61 -8.14 -20.95
CA ASN A 52 17.29 -8.27 -22.26
C ASN A 52 17.53 -9.71 -22.74
N SER A 53 16.90 -10.70 -22.13
CA SER A 53 16.89 -12.09 -22.57
C SER A 53 15.51 -12.45 -23.12
N LEU A 54 15.46 -13.09 -24.29
CA LEU A 54 14.22 -13.68 -24.81
C LEU A 54 14.05 -15.07 -24.19
N GLY A 55 12.86 -15.38 -23.71
CA GLY A 55 12.56 -16.67 -23.08
C GLY A 55 11.09 -17.05 -23.19
N VAL A 56 10.77 -18.16 -22.56
CA VAL A 56 9.39 -18.64 -22.43
C VAL A 56 8.95 -18.57 -20.98
N VAL A 57 7.76 -18.03 -20.76
CA VAL A 57 7.10 -18.02 -19.46
C VAL A 57 6.07 -19.13 -19.41
N PHE A 58 6.11 -19.96 -18.38
CA PHE A 58 5.09 -20.97 -18.09
C PHE A 58 4.39 -20.63 -16.77
N PRO A 59 3.05 -20.62 -16.70
CA PRO A 59 2.34 -20.59 -15.43
C PRO A 59 2.81 -21.75 -14.54
N LYS A 60 2.99 -21.52 -13.23
CA LYS A 60 3.58 -22.50 -12.31
C LYS A 60 2.87 -23.85 -12.34
N GLU A 61 1.54 -23.85 -12.34
CA GLU A 61 0.76 -25.10 -12.42
C GLU A 61 1.05 -25.90 -13.71
N ASN A 62 1.23 -25.20 -14.83
CA ASN A 62 1.61 -25.83 -16.10
C ASN A 62 3.07 -26.28 -16.11
N TYR A 63 3.97 -25.51 -15.51
CA TYR A 63 5.37 -25.88 -15.35
C TYR A 63 5.52 -27.12 -14.45
N ASP A 64 4.80 -27.17 -13.32
CA ASP A 64 4.81 -28.32 -12.41
C ASP A 64 4.26 -29.59 -13.09
N ASN A 65 3.24 -29.46 -13.94
CA ASN A 65 2.74 -30.55 -14.78
C ASN A 65 3.78 -31.00 -15.81
N LEU A 66 4.46 -30.05 -16.47
CA LEU A 66 5.56 -30.34 -17.40
C LEU A 66 6.70 -31.08 -16.68
N MET A 67 7.08 -30.62 -15.48
CA MET A 67 8.10 -31.26 -14.66
C MET A 67 7.71 -32.67 -14.21
N THR A 68 6.44 -32.87 -13.88
CA THR A 68 5.91 -34.21 -13.55
C THR A 68 6.00 -35.15 -14.75
N ARG A 69 5.70 -34.66 -15.95
CA ARG A 69 5.87 -35.42 -17.19
C ARG A 69 7.33 -35.77 -17.43
N ILE A 70 8.24 -34.79 -17.35
CA ILE A 70 9.68 -35.00 -17.51
C ILE A 70 10.23 -36.01 -16.48
N ARG A 71 9.77 -35.96 -15.22
CA ARG A 71 10.11 -36.97 -14.20
C ARG A 71 9.60 -38.37 -14.57
N SER A 72 8.39 -38.48 -15.09
CA SER A 72 7.84 -39.77 -15.53
C SER A 72 8.62 -40.35 -16.71
N GLU A 73 9.05 -39.50 -17.65
CA GLU A 73 9.90 -39.89 -18.78
C GLU A 73 11.28 -40.37 -18.29
N PHE A 74 11.90 -39.64 -17.36
CA PHE A 74 13.16 -40.03 -16.72
C PHE A 74 13.06 -41.40 -16.02
N ARG A 75 12.05 -41.61 -15.16
CA ARG A 75 11.85 -42.88 -14.44
C ARG A 75 11.58 -44.06 -15.38
N SER A 76 11.00 -43.80 -16.56
CA SER A 76 10.76 -44.83 -17.57
C SER A 76 12.04 -45.18 -18.35
N ALA A 77 12.90 -44.19 -18.60
CA ALA A 77 14.18 -44.38 -19.27
C ALA A 77 15.25 -45.01 -18.35
N PHE A 78 15.15 -44.78 -17.04
CA PHE A 78 16.09 -45.27 -16.02
C PHE A 78 15.35 -46.01 -14.88
N PRO A 79 14.73 -47.17 -15.15
CA PRO A 79 13.87 -47.87 -14.20
C PRO A 79 14.60 -48.44 -12.96
N ASP A 80 15.92 -48.63 -13.04
CA ASP A 80 16.75 -49.15 -11.93
C ASP A 80 17.17 -48.05 -10.92
N GLU A 81 16.89 -46.77 -11.20
CA GLU A 81 17.37 -45.60 -10.45
C GLU A 81 16.27 -44.96 -9.56
N VAL A 82 15.58 -45.78 -8.77
CA VAL A 82 14.31 -45.40 -8.08
C VAL A 82 14.48 -44.43 -6.89
N ASN A 83 15.69 -44.23 -6.37
CA ASN A 83 15.95 -43.36 -5.20
C ASN A 83 16.39 -41.93 -5.60
N GLU A 84 15.42 -41.07 -5.91
CA GLU A 84 15.64 -39.65 -6.28
C GLU A 84 16.48 -38.86 -5.25
N ASN A 85 16.41 -39.22 -3.95
CA ASN A 85 17.15 -38.54 -2.89
C ASN A 85 18.68 -38.78 -2.95
N GLN A 86 19.15 -39.83 -3.63
CA GLN A 86 20.59 -40.06 -3.89
C GLN A 86 21.00 -39.64 -5.33
N ASN A 87 20.05 -39.56 -6.25
CA ASN A 87 20.27 -39.33 -7.68
C ASN A 87 19.85 -37.94 -8.19
N GLY A 88 19.64 -36.96 -7.29
CA GLY A 88 19.19 -35.61 -7.65
C GLY A 88 20.02 -34.92 -8.74
N ASN A 89 21.33 -35.21 -8.83
CA ASN A 89 22.20 -34.70 -9.89
C ASN A 89 21.93 -35.32 -11.27
N GLN A 90 21.50 -36.59 -11.35
CA GLN A 90 21.19 -37.25 -12.62
C GLN A 90 19.88 -36.72 -13.21
N PHE A 91 18.84 -36.59 -12.38
CA PHE A 91 17.59 -35.98 -12.83
C PHE A 91 17.80 -34.52 -13.25
N LYS A 92 18.62 -33.76 -12.51
CA LYS A 92 19.00 -32.39 -12.90
C LYS A 92 19.67 -32.36 -14.27
N ASN A 93 20.64 -33.24 -14.54
CA ASN A 93 21.29 -33.32 -15.85
C ASN A 93 20.30 -33.70 -16.96
N TYR A 94 19.39 -34.64 -16.70
CA TYR A 94 18.33 -35.01 -17.64
C TYR A 94 17.38 -33.83 -17.94
N LYS A 95 16.94 -33.10 -16.89
CA LYS A 95 16.13 -31.87 -17.02
C LYS A 95 16.85 -30.83 -17.88
N ASN A 96 18.13 -30.57 -17.59
CA ASN A 96 18.93 -29.59 -18.32
C ASN A 96 19.04 -29.98 -19.79
N ASN A 97 19.34 -31.25 -20.10
CA ASN A 97 19.42 -31.74 -21.47
C ASN A 97 18.07 -31.66 -22.19
N TYR A 98 16.97 -32.06 -21.52
CA TYR A 98 15.62 -31.99 -22.08
C TYR A 98 15.26 -30.55 -22.51
N PHE A 99 15.48 -29.58 -21.63
CA PHE A 99 15.22 -28.17 -21.96
C PHE A 99 16.20 -27.63 -23.01
N PHE A 100 17.47 -28.02 -22.95
CA PHE A 100 18.46 -27.60 -23.94
C PHE A 100 18.11 -28.08 -25.35
N GLU A 101 17.63 -29.33 -25.50
CA GLU A 101 17.13 -29.87 -26.77
C GLU A 101 15.92 -29.10 -27.31
N LEU A 102 15.12 -28.50 -26.43
CA LEU A 102 14.02 -27.60 -26.79
C LEU A 102 14.47 -26.16 -27.09
N GLY A 103 15.76 -25.86 -26.98
CA GLY A 103 16.32 -24.51 -27.15
C GLY A 103 16.16 -23.62 -25.92
N LEU A 104 16.01 -24.19 -24.72
CA LEU A 104 15.84 -23.49 -23.45
C LEU A 104 17.01 -23.73 -22.50
N ASN A 105 17.42 -22.69 -21.77
CA ASN A 105 18.45 -22.78 -20.75
C ASN A 105 17.82 -22.78 -19.35
N ASP A 106 17.50 -23.98 -18.87
CA ASP A 106 16.92 -24.22 -17.55
C ASP A 106 17.88 -23.89 -16.38
N GLU A 107 19.19 -23.88 -16.60
CA GLU A 107 20.14 -23.46 -15.56
C GLU A 107 20.00 -21.98 -15.18
N LEU A 108 19.37 -21.20 -16.06
CA LEU A 108 19.05 -19.79 -15.86
C LEU A 108 17.54 -19.60 -15.61
N GLU A 109 16.81 -20.66 -15.21
CA GLU A 109 15.41 -20.52 -14.82
C GLU A 109 15.25 -19.54 -13.66
N ILE A 110 14.25 -18.68 -13.75
CA ILE A 110 13.95 -17.73 -12.68
C ILE A 110 12.46 -17.72 -12.39
N LYS A 111 12.13 -17.46 -11.13
CA LYS A 111 10.76 -17.16 -10.73
C LYS A 111 10.31 -15.87 -11.39
N TYR A 112 9.20 -15.93 -12.12
CA TYR A 112 8.63 -14.79 -12.82
C TYR A 112 7.20 -14.53 -12.34
N LYS A 113 6.90 -13.27 -12.05
CA LYS A 113 5.54 -12.84 -11.72
C LYS A 113 5.19 -11.59 -12.52
N ALA A 114 4.16 -11.72 -13.34
CA ALA A 114 3.58 -10.58 -14.04
C ALA A 114 2.65 -9.81 -13.11
N SER A 115 2.52 -8.49 -13.31
CA SER A 115 1.49 -7.70 -12.66
C SER A 115 0.10 -8.29 -12.94
N ALA A 116 -0.78 -8.25 -11.95
CA ALA A 116 -2.10 -8.82 -12.09
C ALA A 116 -2.96 -8.01 -13.08
N ASN A 117 -3.77 -8.73 -13.86
CA ASN A 117 -4.78 -8.10 -14.71
C ASN A 117 -5.76 -7.29 -13.86
N ILE A 118 -6.38 -6.29 -14.48
CA ILE A 118 -7.45 -5.52 -13.86
C ILE A 118 -8.80 -6.04 -14.34
N TYR A 119 -9.62 -6.48 -13.40
CA TYR A 119 -10.99 -6.91 -13.62
C TYR A 119 -11.93 -5.71 -13.56
N ILE A 120 -12.71 -5.55 -14.62
CA ILE A 120 -13.66 -4.46 -14.78
C ILE A 120 -15.07 -5.01 -14.71
N THR A 121 -15.87 -4.44 -13.80
CA THR A 121 -17.31 -4.65 -13.79
C THR A 121 -17.99 -3.45 -14.46
N LEU A 122 -18.90 -3.74 -15.40
CA LEU A 122 -19.74 -2.73 -16.03
C LEU A 122 -21.10 -2.68 -15.34
N ALA A 123 -21.63 -1.47 -15.14
CA ALA A 123 -22.95 -1.25 -14.56
C ALA A 123 -24.07 -1.86 -15.42
N ASN A 124 -23.91 -1.80 -16.75
CA ASN A 124 -24.81 -2.43 -17.70
C ASN A 124 -24.09 -3.56 -18.45
N LYS A 125 -24.49 -4.82 -18.19
CA LYS A 125 -23.94 -6.01 -18.87
C LYS A 125 -24.11 -5.97 -20.39
N GLN A 126 -25.17 -5.32 -20.90
CA GLN A 126 -25.42 -5.18 -22.35
C GLN A 126 -24.39 -4.28 -23.04
N ALA A 127 -23.68 -3.41 -22.30
CA ALA A 127 -22.64 -2.55 -22.86
C ALA A 127 -21.30 -3.28 -23.10
N ARG A 128 -21.17 -4.53 -22.63
CA ARG A 128 -19.93 -5.32 -22.71
C ARG A 128 -19.40 -5.48 -24.14
N PRO A 129 -20.20 -5.87 -25.16
CA PRO A 129 -19.69 -6.01 -26.53
C PRO A 129 -19.13 -4.69 -27.07
N ALA A 130 -19.84 -3.57 -26.85
CA ALA A 130 -19.38 -2.25 -27.27
C ALA A 130 -18.09 -1.82 -26.55
N PHE A 131 -17.97 -2.10 -25.25
CA PHE A 131 -16.75 -1.87 -24.49
C PHE A 131 -15.56 -2.65 -25.07
N MET A 132 -15.75 -3.95 -25.33
CA MET A 132 -14.71 -4.83 -25.87
C MET A 132 -14.25 -4.37 -27.26
N VAL A 133 -15.18 -3.95 -28.13
CA VAL A 133 -14.85 -3.41 -29.46
C VAL A 133 -14.04 -2.12 -29.33
N ARG A 134 -14.46 -1.20 -28.44
CA ARG A 134 -13.77 0.09 -28.23
C ARG A 134 -12.34 -0.09 -27.74
N PHE A 135 -12.09 -1.12 -26.93
CA PHE A 135 -10.79 -1.42 -26.34
C PHE A 135 -10.13 -2.68 -26.91
N ALA A 136 -10.49 -3.08 -28.14
CA ALA A 136 -10.03 -4.34 -28.74
C ALA A 136 -8.50 -4.48 -28.82
N HIS A 137 -7.78 -3.37 -28.96
CA HIS A 137 -6.31 -3.31 -28.98
C HIS A 137 -5.65 -3.73 -27.66
N TYR A 138 -6.39 -3.78 -26.55
CA TYR A 138 -5.94 -4.33 -25.26
C TYR A 138 -6.25 -5.81 -25.09
N TYR A 139 -6.85 -6.46 -26.09
CA TYR A 139 -7.27 -7.87 -26.05
C TYR A 139 -8.11 -8.21 -24.80
N PRO A 140 -9.22 -7.49 -24.55
CA PRO A 140 -10.07 -7.73 -23.39
C PRO A 140 -10.59 -9.18 -23.36
N GLN A 141 -10.56 -9.81 -22.19
CA GLN A 141 -11.07 -11.17 -22.01
C GLN A 141 -12.27 -11.20 -21.06
N ILE A 142 -13.32 -11.94 -21.42
CA ILE A 142 -14.43 -12.17 -20.50
C ILE A 142 -13.99 -13.22 -19.48
N GLY A 143 -14.20 -12.93 -18.20
CA GLY A 143 -13.86 -13.82 -17.11
C GLY A 143 -14.90 -13.79 -15.98
N PHE A 144 -14.56 -14.48 -14.91
CA PHE A 144 -15.35 -14.53 -13.67
C PHE A 144 -14.42 -14.24 -12.49
N ASP A 145 -14.80 -13.28 -11.66
CA ASP A 145 -14.07 -12.97 -10.43
C ASP A 145 -14.65 -13.80 -9.28
N PRO A 146 -13.91 -14.80 -8.73
CA PRO A 146 -14.39 -15.62 -7.63
C PRO A 146 -14.52 -14.86 -6.31
N LEU A 147 -13.88 -13.70 -6.14
CA LEU A 147 -13.98 -12.91 -4.91
C LEU A 147 -15.35 -12.23 -4.80
N THR A 148 -15.82 -11.65 -5.90
CA THR A 148 -17.11 -10.95 -5.94
C THR A 148 -18.25 -11.79 -6.53
N SER A 149 -17.94 -12.97 -7.07
CA SER A 149 -18.87 -13.85 -7.78
C SER A 149 -19.57 -13.17 -8.98
N ASN A 150 -18.86 -12.29 -9.67
CA ASN A 150 -19.38 -11.53 -10.80
C ASN A 150 -18.63 -11.84 -12.10
N GLU A 151 -19.33 -11.69 -13.23
CA GLU A 151 -18.69 -11.66 -14.54
C GLU A 151 -17.91 -10.35 -14.72
N VAL A 152 -16.68 -10.46 -15.19
CA VAL A 152 -15.75 -9.35 -15.32
C VAL A 152 -15.12 -9.32 -16.70
N ILE A 153 -14.59 -8.17 -17.09
CA ILE A 153 -13.71 -8.03 -18.25
C ILE A 153 -12.29 -7.88 -17.72
N ALA A 154 -11.43 -8.85 -18.00
CA ALA A 154 -10.01 -8.80 -17.69
C ALA A 154 -9.29 -7.93 -18.71
N MET A 155 -8.61 -6.91 -18.20
CA MET A 155 -7.76 -5.98 -18.94
C MET A 155 -6.31 -6.12 -18.49
N PRO A 156 -5.34 -5.83 -19.37
CA PRO A 156 -3.94 -5.84 -18.99
C PRO A 156 -3.65 -4.79 -17.90
N PRO A 157 -2.59 -5.00 -17.09
CA PRO A 157 -2.27 -4.13 -15.94
C PRO A 157 -2.10 -2.66 -16.31
N THR A 158 -1.58 -2.37 -17.51
CA THR A 158 -1.30 -1.01 -18.03
C THR A 158 -2.55 -0.22 -18.40
N PHE A 159 -3.72 -0.86 -18.46
CA PHE A 159 -4.97 -0.23 -18.87
C PHE A 159 -5.40 0.92 -17.93
N LEU A 160 -5.18 0.77 -16.62
CA LEU A 160 -5.54 1.81 -15.64
C LEU A 160 -4.74 3.10 -15.83
N GLU A 161 -3.45 2.99 -16.12
CA GLU A 161 -2.59 4.16 -16.36
C GLU A 161 -3.04 4.93 -17.61
N GLU A 162 -3.42 4.21 -18.67
CA GLU A 162 -3.96 4.83 -19.88
C GLU A 162 -5.28 5.57 -19.60
N LEU A 163 -6.20 4.94 -18.87
CA LEU A 163 -7.46 5.61 -18.50
C LEU A 163 -7.18 6.89 -17.71
N LYS A 164 -6.23 6.87 -16.77
CA LYS A 164 -5.83 8.07 -16.02
C LYS A 164 -5.23 9.15 -16.92
N LYS A 165 -4.39 8.80 -17.89
CA LYS A 165 -3.86 9.75 -18.88
C LYS A 165 -5.00 10.43 -19.66
N ARG A 166 -5.96 9.65 -20.15
CA ARG A 166 -7.15 10.18 -20.86
C ARG A 166 -8.02 11.07 -19.97
N TYR A 167 -8.18 10.72 -18.70
CA TYR A 167 -8.90 11.56 -17.73
C TYR A 167 -8.22 12.93 -17.57
N TYR A 168 -6.90 12.98 -17.39
CA TYR A 168 -6.19 14.26 -17.24
C TYR A 168 -6.20 15.13 -18.50
N GLN A 169 -6.40 14.53 -19.68
CA GLN A 169 -6.59 15.26 -20.93
C GLN A 169 -8.02 15.78 -21.10
N SER A 170 -8.97 15.31 -20.30
CA SER A 170 -10.36 15.74 -20.34
C SER A 170 -10.55 17.11 -19.69
N THR A 171 -11.42 17.93 -20.27
CA THR A 171 -11.85 19.20 -19.70
C THR A 171 -12.60 19.04 -18.36
N PHE A 172 -13.08 17.84 -18.05
CA PHE A 172 -13.80 17.54 -16.81
C PHE A 172 -12.90 17.15 -15.64
N SER A 173 -11.58 17.04 -15.86
CA SER A 173 -10.63 16.65 -14.81
C SER A 173 -10.57 17.70 -13.71
N GLU A 174 -10.56 17.28 -12.43
CA GLU A 174 -10.57 18.21 -11.30
C GLU A 174 -9.37 19.17 -11.31
N ILE A 175 -8.19 18.71 -11.74
CA ILE A 175 -7.00 19.58 -11.78
C ILE A 175 -7.17 20.72 -12.79
N SER A 176 -7.84 20.48 -13.91
CA SER A 176 -8.17 21.52 -14.89
C SER A 176 -9.18 22.54 -14.37
N LEU A 177 -9.96 22.17 -13.34
CA LEU A 177 -10.96 23.03 -12.70
C LEU A 177 -10.45 23.70 -11.42
N ALA A 178 -9.37 23.21 -10.82
CA ALA A 178 -8.81 23.76 -9.58
C ALA A 178 -8.34 25.22 -9.75
N THR A 179 -8.82 26.13 -8.90
CA THR A 179 -8.48 27.56 -8.93
C THR A 179 -7.90 28.09 -7.62
N ASP A 180 -7.88 27.28 -6.56
CA ASP A 180 -7.31 27.65 -5.28
C ASP A 180 -5.77 27.57 -5.32
N LEU A 181 -5.14 28.73 -5.40
CA LEU A 181 -3.69 28.87 -5.49
C LEU A 181 -2.97 28.41 -4.21
N GLU A 182 -3.58 28.60 -3.03
CA GLU A 182 -2.94 28.21 -1.76
C GLU A 182 -2.91 26.69 -1.63
N SER A 183 -4.04 26.03 -1.94
CA SER A 183 -4.11 24.56 -1.97
C SER A 183 -3.15 23.96 -2.99
N LEU A 184 -3.05 24.56 -4.20
CA LEU A 184 -2.09 24.13 -5.22
C LEU A 184 -0.63 24.25 -4.76
N LYS A 185 -0.25 25.38 -4.14
CA LYS A 185 1.11 25.58 -3.60
C LYS A 185 1.40 24.64 -2.44
N ALA A 186 0.42 24.39 -1.57
CA ALA A 186 0.57 23.40 -0.51
C ALA A 186 0.76 21.98 -1.07
N HIS A 187 0.07 21.63 -2.16
CA HIS A 187 0.25 20.35 -2.85
C HIS A 187 1.63 20.22 -3.49
N GLU A 188 2.14 21.28 -4.12
CA GLU A 188 3.50 21.34 -4.65
C GLU A 188 4.55 21.01 -3.55
N VAL A 189 4.41 21.63 -2.38
CA VAL A 189 5.32 21.40 -1.24
C VAL A 189 5.25 19.95 -0.76
N ARG A 190 4.05 19.36 -0.62
CA ARG A 190 3.89 17.96 -0.20
C ARG A 190 4.50 16.98 -1.19
N ILE A 191 4.34 17.22 -2.50
CA ILE A 191 5.00 16.41 -3.54
C ILE A 191 6.52 16.51 -3.42
N GLY A 192 7.07 17.70 -3.16
CA GLY A 192 8.50 17.91 -2.92
C GLY A 192 9.04 17.12 -1.74
N GLN A 193 8.32 17.11 -0.61
CA GLN A 193 8.67 16.33 0.57
C GLN A 193 8.65 14.81 0.29
N LEU A 194 7.66 14.33 -0.46
CA LEU A 194 7.57 12.93 -0.85
C LEU A 194 8.69 12.49 -1.81
N LEU A 195 9.14 13.37 -2.72
CA LEU A 195 10.29 13.08 -3.57
C LEU A 195 11.56 12.81 -2.76
N GLN A 196 11.80 13.61 -1.73
CA GLN A 196 12.91 13.41 -0.80
C GLN A 196 12.74 12.08 -0.04
N ALA A 197 11.55 11.84 0.53
CA ALA A 197 11.27 10.61 1.28
C ALA A 197 11.44 9.34 0.44
N VAL A 198 11.00 9.34 -0.82
CA VAL A 198 11.19 8.22 -1.76
C VAL A 198 12.67 7.98 -2.05
N SER A 199 13.44 9.06 -2.24
CA SER A 199 14.88 8.96 -2.53
C SER A 199 15.65 8.36 -1.35
N GLU A 200 15.33 8.79 -0.12
CA GLU A 200 15.93 8.25 1.11
C GLU A 200 15.53 6.80 1.39
N ASN A 201 14.39 6.34 0.85
CA ASN A 201 13.82 5.02 1.10
C ASN A 201 13.79 4.12 -0.15
N ALA A 202 14.66 4.37 -1.14
CA ALA A 202 14.63 3.67 -2.43
C ALA A 202 14.77 2.14 -2.29
N LEU A 203 15.64 1.67 -1.40
CA LEU A 203 15.87 0.23 -1.19
C LEU A 203 14.62 -0.49 -0.66
N ILE A 204 13.93 0.10 0.32
CA ILE A 204 12.73 -0.51 0.90
C ILE A 204 11.55 -0.48 -0.08
N LEU A 205 11.46 0.55 -0.93
CA LEU A 205 10.44 0.64 -1.98
C LEU A 205 10.68 -0.37 -3.10
N ASN A 206 11.93 -0.65 -3.45
CA ASN A 206 12.27 -1.72 -4.40
C ASN A 206 11.89 -3.10 -3.83
N GLY A 207 12.14 -3.33 -2.54
CA GLY A 207 11.66 -4.52 -1.84
C GLY A 207 10.12 -4.60 -1.83
N ALA A 208 9.44 -3.48 -1.57
CA ALA A 208 7.99 -3.40 -1.60
C ALA A 208 7.38 -3.64 -2.98
N ASN A 209 8.02 -3.23 -4.07
CA ASN A 209 7.55 -3.58 -5.42
C ASN A 209 7.54 -5.11 -5.63
N LYS A 210 8.59 -5.81 -5.18
CA LYS A 210 8.61 -7.28 -5.18
C LYS A 210 7.52 -7.86 -4.28
N LEU A 211 7.24 -7.20 -3.14
CA LEU A 211 6.11 -7.54 -2.29
C LEU A 211 4.77 -7.39 -3.05
N PHE A 212 4.49 -6.27 -3.71
CA PHE A 212 3.25 -6.07 -4.47
C PHE A 212 3.05 -7.10 -5.60
N LEU A 213 4.15 -7.60 -6.16
CA LEU A 213 4.17 -8.69 -7.13
C LEU A 213 4.12 -10.08 -6.47
N ASP A 214 3.96 -10.17 -5.15
CA ASP A 214 3.86 -11.41 -4.36
C ASP A 214 5.12 -12.30 -4.36
N TYR A 215 6.32 -11.80 -4.68
CA TYR A 215 7.54 -12.63 -4.74
C TYR A 215 7.84 -13.37 -3.42
N ASP A 216 8.52 -14.52 -3.55
CA ASP A 216 9.02 -15.24 -2.37
C ASP A 216 10.21 -14.47 -1.78
N ASN A 217 10.50 -14.73 -0.51
CA ASN A 217 11.71 -14.24 0.15
C ASN A 217 12.94 -15.11 -0.21
N ASP A 218 13.09 -15.55 -1.45
CA ASP A 218 14.25 -16.33 -1.90
C ASP A 218 14.86 -15.76 -3.20
N PRO A 219 16.11 -15.25 -3.17
CA PRO A 219 16.92 -15.00 -1.97
C PRO A 219 16.19 -14.02 -1.02
N PRO A 220 16.50 -14.03 0.30
CA PRO A 220 15.83 -13.18 1.27
C PRO A 220 15.72 -11.75 0.78
N LEU A 221 14.48 -11.31 0.57
CA LEU A 221 14.21 -9.89 0.41
C LEU A 221 14.71 -9.23 1.69
N ASN A 222 15.69 -8.33 1.60
CA ASN A 222 16.19 -7.54 2.73
C ASN A 222 15.13 -6.51 3.18
N LEU A 223 13.94 -6.99 3.54
CA LEU A 223 12.80 -6.20 3.96
C LEU A 223 12.15 -6.87 5.17
N THR A 224 12.40 -6.32 6.35
CA THR A 224 11.74 -6.76 7.59
C THR A 224 10.26 -6.39 7.58
N ASN A 225 9.45 -6.97 8.47
CA ASN A 225 8.04 -6.59 8.64
C ASN A 225 7.87 -5.09 8.94
N GLU A 226 8.81 -4.50 9.67
CA GLU A 226 8.86 -3.06 9.95
C GLU A 226 9.08 -2.24 8.67
N SER A 227 10.04 -2.65 7.84
CA SER A 227 10.33 -2.02 6.56
C SER A 227 9.17 -2.17 5.57
N ALA A 228 8.48 -3.31 5.57
CA ALA A 228 7.29 -3.55 4.74
C ALA A 228 6.16 -2.57 5.09
N CYS A 229 5.83 -2.40 6.37
CA CYS A 229 4.82 -1.43 6.80
C CYS A 229 5.19 0.00 6.41
N SER A 230 6.47 0.36 6.56
CA SER A 230 6.98 1.68 6.21
C SER A 230 6.88 1.95 4.71
N ALA A 231 7.25 0.96 3.89
CA ALA A 231 7.22 1.08 2.45
C ALA A 231 5.78 1.14 1.90
N TYR A 232 4.85 0.35 2.46
CA TYR A 232 3.43 0.44 2.11
C TYR A 232 2.82 1.78 2.54
N ALA A 233 3.13 2.27 3.74
CA ALA A 233 2.67 3.58 4.19
C ALA A 233 3.17 4.71 3.26
N LEU A 234 4.46 4.72 2.94
CA LEU A 234 5.03 5.68 1.99
C LEU A 234 4.41 5.54 0.60
N SER A 235 4.21 4.32 0.12
CA SER A 235 3.57 4.03 -1.17
C SER A 235 2.14 4.59 -1.23
N LEU A 236 1.35 4.41 -0.16
CA LEU A 236 0.00 4.97 -0.05
C LEU A 236 0.01 6.50 -0.04
N SER A 237 0.94 7.11 0.68
CA SER A 237 1.09 8.58 0.72
C SER A 237 1.46 9.14 -0.66
N VAL A 238 2.39 8.51 -1.37
CA VAL A 238 2.72 8.88 -2.76
C VAL A 238 1.52 8.68 -3.67
N PHE A 239 0.87 7.52 -3.60
CA PHE A 239 -0.29 7.23 -4.42
C PHE A 239 -1.43 8.24 -4.19
N ALA A 240 -1.68 8.65 -2.95
CA ALA A 240 -2.67 9.67 -2.62
C ALA A 240 -2.34 11.02 -3.25
N GLU A 241 -1.09 11.47 -3.17
CA GLU A 241 -0.70 12.80 -3.66
C GLU A 241 -0.61 12.87 -5.19
N ILE A 242 -0.09 11.83 -5.87
CA ILE A 242 -0.07 11.83 -7.35
C ILE A 242 -1.48 11.76 -7.95
N ASN A 243 -2.43 11.20 -7.19
CA ASN A 243 -3.84 11.03 -7.56
C ASN A 243 -4.77 12.03 -6.86
N HIS A 244 -4.25 13.09 -6.21
CA HIS A 244 -5.04 14.03 -5.40
C HIS A 244 -6.28 14.56 -6.13
N TYR A 245 -6.13 14.92 -7.41
CA TYR A 245 -7.21 15.42 -8.28
C TYR A 245 -7.93 14.33 -9.09
N THR A 246 -7.71 13.06 -8.78
CA THR A 246 -8.47 11.92 -9.36
C THR A 246 -9.35 11.26 -8.31
N LEU A 247 -8.97 11.34 -7.04
CA LEU A 247 -9.64 10.73 -5.90
C LEU A 247 -10.73 11.64 -5.37
N SER A 248 -11.85 11.06 -4.96
CA SER A 248 -12.81 11.79 -4.15
C SER A 248 -12.19 12.18 -2.80
N PRO A 249 -12.72 13.19 -2.08
CA PRO A 249 -12.19 13.57 -0.77
C PRO A 249 -12.27 12.43 0.24
N VAL A 250 -13.28 11.55 0.09
CA VAL A 250 -13.44 10.35 0.92
C VAL A 250 -12.33 9.35 0.64
N ASP A 251 -12.05 9.06 -0.64
CA ASP A 251 -11.02 8.11 -1.05
C ASP A 251 -9.61 8.60 -0.70
N TYR A 252 -9.37 9.90 -0.88
CA TYR A 252 -8.13 10.55 -0.46
C TYR A 252 -7.91 10.37 1.05
N ARG A 253 -8.92 10.63 1.87
CA ARG A 253 -8.83 10.43 3.33
C ARG A 253 -8.61 8.96 3.69
N ARG A 254 -9.27 8.00 3.01
CA ARG A 254 -9.06 6.56 3.24
C ARG A 254 -7.60 6.15 3.04
N LEU A 255 -6.94 6.63 1.99
CA LEU A 255 -5.50 6.38 1.76
C LEU A 255 -4.63 6.96 2.86
N GLN A 256 -4.91 8.19 3.31
CA GLN A 256 -4.17 8.84 4.40
C GLN A 256 -4.30 8.06 5.72
N ILE A 257 -5.52 7.63 6.06
CA ILE A 257 -5.79 6.80 7.24
C ILE A 257 -5.08 5.44 7.13
N ALA A 258 -5.15 4.79 5.97
CA ALA A 258 -4.50 3.51 5.78
C ALA A 258 -2.98 3.62 5.95
N SER A 259 -2.39 4.71 5.43
CA SER A 259 -0.97 5.03 5.61
C SER A 259 -0.61 5.18 7.10
N THR A 260 -1.34 6.00 7.86
CA THR A 260 -1.05 6.22 9.29
C THR A 260 -1.31 4.97 10.15
N ARG A 261 -2.30 4.14 9.81
CA ARG A 261 -2.52 2.85 10.47
C ARG A 261 -1.36 1.87 10.27
N LEU A 262 -0.67 1.93 9.14
CA LEU A 262 0.54 1.13 8.89
C LEU A 262 1.75 1.71 9.62
N ALA A 263 2.03 3.01 9.46
CA ALA A 263 3.10 3.71 10.13
C ALA A 263 2.73 5.19 10.37
N ALA A 264 2.60 5.59 11.63
CA ALA A 264 2.27 6.96 12.03
C ALA A 264 3.47 7.68 12.64
N TYR A 265 3.81 8.85 12.10
CA TYR A 265 4.87 9.72 12.61
C TYR A 265 4.30 11.09 12.91
N ASP A 266 4.69 11.68 14.04
CA ASP A 266 4.39 13.09 14.30
C ASP A 266 5.36 14.04 13.57
N ASP A 267 5.15 15.34 13.76
CA ASP A 267 5.97 16.39 13.17
C ASP A 267 7.45 16.32 13.60
N GLN A 268 7.75 15.67 14.74
CA GLN A 268 9.08 15.42 15.26
C GLN A 268 9.66 14.05 14.86
N GLN A 269 9.00 13.32 13.97
CA GLN A 269 9.39 11.96 13.53
C GLN A 269 9.36 10.89 14.63
N ASN A 270 8.62 11.11 15.72
CA ASN A 270 8.38 10.07 16.71
C ASN A 270 7.25 9.15 16.25
N LEU A 271 7.47 7.84 16.43
CA LEU A 271 6.48 6.82 16.11
C LEU A 271 5.26 6.96 17.04
N ARG A 272 4.08 7.00 16.45
CA ARG A 272 2.78 6.97 17.15
C ARG A 272 2.14 5.59 16.99
N GLN A 273 1.06 5.35 17.73
CA GLN A 273 0.32 4.10 17.67
C GLN A 273 -0.09 3.76 16.23
N SER A 274 0.43 2.64 15.73
CA SER A 274 0.21 2.09 14.40
C SER A 274 0.61 0.61 14.40
N LEU A 275 0.35 -0.10 13.30
CA LEU A 275 0.81 -1.48 13.15
C LEU A 275 2.35 -1.57 13.29
N LYS A 276 3.10 -0.60 12.76
CA LYS A 276 4.56 -0.55 12.89
C LYS A 276 5.01 -0.52 14.35
N SER A 277 4.36 0.25 15.23
CA SER A 277 4.75 0.28 16.64
C SER A 277 4.57 -1.08 17.33
N ASP A 278 3.48 -1.79 17.01
CA ASP A 278 3.24 -3.12 17.58
C ASP A 278 4.24 -4.17 17.04
N ILE A 279 4.59 -4.11 15.75
CA ILE A 279 5.63 -4.96 15.15
C ILE A 279 6.98 -4.72 15.83
N VAL A 280 7.39 -3.46 16.01
CA VAL A 280 8.68 -3.13 16.64
C VAL A 280 8.73 -3.67 18.09
N PHE A 281 7.62 -3.55 18.81
CA PHE A 281 7.48 -4.10 20.16
C PHE A 281 7.63 -5.63 20.18
N LEU A 282 6.87 -6.33 19.33
CA LEU A 282 6.93 -7.79 19.25
C LEU A 282 8.28 -8.30 18.75
N HIS A 283 8.89 -7.62 17.77
CA HIS A 283 10.23 -7.93 17.28
C HIS A 283 11.26 -7.78 18.41
N SER A 284 11.18 -6.71 19.20
CA SER A 284 12.05 -6.52 20.37
C SER A 284 11.90 -7.65 21.40
N LEU A 285 10.68 -8.12 21.65
CA LEU A 285 10.45 -9.21 22.61
C LEU A 285 10.85 -10.59 22.07
N LYS A 286 10.52 -10.90 20.82
CA LYS A 286 10.68 -12.25 20.24
C LYS A 286 12.07 -12.49 19.67
N GLU A 287 12.51 -11.58 18.81
CA GLU A 287 13.74 -11.77 18.03
C GLU A 287 14.97 -11.26 18.76
N LYS A 288 14.83 -10.26 19.63
CA LYS A 288 15.97 -9.75 20.42
C LYS A 288 16.03 -10.41 21.80
N PHE A 289 14.97 -10.28 22.60
CA PHE A 289 14.98 -10.77 23.97
C PHE A 289 14.84 -12.29 24.06
N PHE A 290 13.74 -12.86 23.58
CA PHE A 290 13.47 -14.30 23.74
C PHE A 290 14.50 -15.16 22.99
N SER A 291 14.89 -14.78 21.77
CA SER A 291 15.94 -15.49 21.04
C SER A 291 17.31 -15.43 21.73
N TYR A 292 17.62 -14.35 22.44
CA TYR A 292 18.83 -14.28 23.29
C TYR A 292 18.72 -15.22 24.49
N VAL A 293 17.57 -15.25 25.17
CA VAL A 293 17.33 -16.16 26.29
C VAL A 293 17.45 -17.63 25.85
N LEU A 294 16.90 -17.99 24.69
CA LEU A 294 17.00 -19.35 24.14
C LEU A 294 18.45 -19.78 23.88
N LYS A 295 19.31 -18.87 23.38
CA LYS A 295 20.73 -19.17 23.14
C LYS A 295 21.52 -19.47 24.42
N ILE A 296 21.07 -18.94 25.56
CA ILE A 296 21.73 -19.13 26.86
C ILE A 296 21.14 -20.33 27.62
N SER A 297 19.89 -20.69 27.33
CA SER A 297 19.14 -21.71 28.09
C SER A 297 19.31 -23.14 27.55
N ASP A 298 20.07 -23.33 26.47
CA ASP A 298 20.37 -24.60 25.77
C ASP A 298 19.14 -25.51 25.57
N PRO A 299 18.35 -25.32 24.48
CA PRO A 299 17.07 -26.00 24.32
C PRO A 299 17.23 -27.52 24.25
N ILE A 300 16.65 -28.22 25.23
CA ILE A 300 16.61 -29.68 25.28
C ILE A 300 15.72 -30.20 24.12
N ASN A 301 16.29 -31.02 23.24
CA ASN A 301 15.57 -31.79 22.20
C ASN A 301 14.83 -30.95 21.12
N GLY A 302 15.32 -29.77 20.75
CA GLY A 302 14.79 -29.01 19.60
C GLY A 302 13.40 -28.41 19.78
N ALA A 303 12.76 -28.57 20.95
CA ALA A 303 11.51 -27.91 21.31
C ALA A 303 11.77 -26.53 21.95
N CYS A 304 10.88 -25.57 21.69
CA CYS A 304 10.94 -24.28 22.37
C CYS A 304 10.50 -24.44 23.84
N PRO A 305 11.29 -24.02 24.84
CA PRO A 305 10.88 -24.06 26.24
C PRO A 305 9.64 -23.17 26.45
N LEU A 306 8.78 -23.58 27.38
CA LEU A 306 7.64 -22.76 27.78
C LEU A 306 8.14 -21.47 28.44
N ILE A 307 7.42 -20.36 28.28
CA ILE A 307 7.74 -19.09 28.96
C ILE A 307 7.83 -19.31 30.48
N THR A 308 7.00 -20.20 31.03
CA THR A 308 6.99 -20.57 32.45
C THR A 308 8.21 -21.37 32.89
N GLU A 309 8.96 -21.95 31.97
CA GLU A 309 10.18 -22.73 32.23
C GLU A 309 11.45 -21.87 32.15
N LEU A 310 11.35 -20.63 31.68
CA LEU A 310 12.46 -19.69 31.67
C LEU A 310 12.91 -19.34 33.11
N PRO A 311 14.18 -18.95 33.32
CA PRO A 311 14.62 -18.35 34.57
C PRO A 311 13.68 -17.22 35.02
N ARG A 312 13.46 -17.14 36.34
CA ARG A 312 12.38 -16.33 36.95
C ARG A 312 12.43 -14.88 36.51
N GLU A 313 13.62 -14.30 36.38
CA GLU A 313 13.84 -12.94 35.93
C GLU A 313 13.36 -12.70 34.48
N TYR A 314 13.65 -13.64 33.57
CA TYR A 314 13.26 -13.51 32.16
C TYR A 314 11.76 -13.76 31.96
N CYS A 315 11.21 -14.77 32.64
CA CYS A 315 9.78 -15.04 32.66
C CYS A 315 9.00 -13.83 33.19
N LYS A 316 9.42 -13.27 34.34
CA LYS A 316 8.80 -12.07 34.92
C LYS A 316 8.88 -10.88 33.97
N TYR A 317 10.03 -10.62 33.36
CA TYR A 317 10.20 -9.51 32.42
C TYR A 317 9.25 -9.64 31.22
N LEU A 318 9.22 -10.80 30.57
CA LEU A 318 8.42 -11.03 29.37
C LEU A 318 6.92 -10.88 29.66
N LEU A 319 6.42 -11.53 30.71
CA LEU A 319 5.01 -11.44 31.08
C LEU A 319 4.61 -10.01 31.50
N THR A 320 5.50 -9.30 32.22
CA THR A 320 5.26 -7.91 32.62
C THR A 320 5.27 -6.97 31.41
N ALA A 321 6.17 -7.16 30.44
CA ALA A 321 6.22 -6.35 29.23
C ALA A 321 4.95 -6.53 28.37
N ILE A 322 4.47 -7.77 28.22
CA ILE A 322 3.20 -8.06 27.52
C ILE A 322 2.02 -7.43 28.26
N GLN A 323 1.97 -7.58 29.60
CA GLN A 323 0.90 -7.00 30.41
C GLN A 323 0.88 -5.47 30.32
N ASN A 324 2.02 -4.82 30.57
CA ASN A 324 2.13 -3.36 30.55
C ASN A 324 1.75 -2.80 29.19
N ASN A 325 2.26 -3.39 28.10
CA ASN A 325 1.88 -2.91 26.76
C ASN A 325 0.39 -3.15 26.46
N THR A 326 -0.21 -4.22 26.98
CA THR A 326 -1.66 -4.45 26.85
C THR A 326 -2.45 -3.38 27.59
N GLU A 327 -2.05 -3.02 28.81
CA GLU A 327 -2.67 -1.92 29.55
C GLU A 327 -2.44 -0.57 28.84
N ASP A 328 -1.24 -0.29 28.34
CA ASP A 328 -0.91 0.94 27.61
C ASP A 328 -1.83 1.13 26.39
N LEU A 329 -2.08 0.07 25.61
CA LEU A 329 -2.96 0.11 24.44
C LEU A 329 -4.44 0.32 24.81
N LEU A 330 -4.85 -0.13 25.99
CA LEU A 330 -6.24 -0.10 26.44
C LEU A 330 -6.58 1.18 27.22
N GLU A 331 -5.70 1.59 28.12
CA GLU A 331 -5.87 2.74 29.04
C GLU A 331 -5.18 4.02 28.53
N GLY A 332 -4.29 3.89 27.53
CA GLY A 332 -3.48 5.00 27.02
C GLY A 332 -2.26 5.29 27.89
N ASN A 333 -1.14 5.62 27.26
CA ASN A 333 0.10 6.00 27.93
C ASN A 333 0.97 6.84 26.97
N SER A 334 1.43 8.01 27.41
CA SER A 334 2.31 8.88 26.61
C SER A 334 3.68 8.26 26.33
N ASP A 335 4.13 7.37 27.22
CA ASP A 335 5.46 6.81 27.27
C ASP A 335 5.40 5.27 27.27
N ALA A 336 4.53 4.72 26.42
CA ALA A 336 4.37 3.28 26.26
C ALA A 336 5.67 2.66 25.72
N PHE A 337 6.09 1.55 26.31
CA PHE A 337 7.35 0.90 25.93
C PHE A 337 7.27 0.36 24.50
N LEU A 338 8.24 0.77 23.65
CA LEU A 338 8.38 0.28 22.29
C LEU A 338 9.50 -0.77 22.19
N LYS A 339 10.71 -0.38 22.57
CA LYS A 339 11.93 -1.19 22.59
C LYS A 339 12.95 -0.53 23.53
N PRO A 340 14.09 -1.16 23.86
CA PRO A 340 15.09 -0.50 24.69
C PRO A 340 15.43 0.90 24.18
N ASN A 341 15.35 1.89 25.07
CA ASN A 341 15.59 3.31 24.80
C ASN A 341 14.63 3.99 23.81
N ALA A 342 13.44 3.42 23.55
CA ALA A 342 12.43 4.05 22.72
C ALA A 342 11.01 3.79 23.25
N PHE A 343 10.16 4.82 23.10
CA PHE A 343 8.78 4.82 23.56
C PHE A 343 7.87 5.33 22.44
N PHE A 344 6.57 5.08 22.58
CA PHE A 344 5.55 5.63 21.71
C PHE A 344 4.35 6.10 22.54
N ARG A 345 3.52 6.97 21.96
CA ARG A 345 2.25 7.38 22.58
C ARG A 345 1.16 6.39 22.21
N ALA A 346 0.69 5.64 23.20
CA ALA A 346 -0.52 4.83 23.11
C ALA A 346 -1.76 5.70 23.41
N MET A 347 -2.75 5.61 22.54
CA MET A 347 -4.04 6.28 22.66
C MET A 347 -4.99 5.42 23.50
N ARG A 348 -5.71 6.06 24.42
CA ARG A 348 -6.67 5.37 25.27
C ARG A 348 -7.85 4.80 24.46
N PHE A 349 -8.01 3.48 24.48
CA PHE A 349 -9.12 2.77 23.85
C PHE A 349 -10.36 2.71 24.73
N PHE A 350 -10.22 2.51 26.05
CA PHE A 350 -11.37 2.51 26.95
C PHE A 350 -11.93 3.93 27.18
N PRO A 351 -13.25 4.06 27.37
CA PRO A 351 -13.82 5.35 27.75
C PRO A 351 -13.33 5.76 29.16
N ASP A 352 -13.14 7.07 29.36
CA ASP A 352 -13.04 7.64 30.71
C ASP A 352 -14.41 7.72 31.40
N GLU A 353 -14.42 8.31 32.60
CA GLU A 353 -15.65 8.57 33.38
C GLU A 353 -16.66 9.45 32.62
N GLN A 354 -16.19 10.28 31.68
CA GLN A 354 -17.03 11.12 30.82
C GLN A 354 -17.54 10.37 29.57
N GLY A 355 -17.12 9.11 29.36
CA GLY A 355 -17.48 8.30 28.21
C GLY A 355 -16.63 8.54 26.96
N GLN A 356 -15.50 9.25 27.08
CA GLN A 356 -14.63 9.64 25.97
C GLN A 356 -13.39 8.74 25.85
N SER A 357 -13.04 8.37 24.63
CA SER A 357 -11.79 7.67 24.27
C SER A 357 -10.95 8.46 23.28
N ASP A 358 -9.65 8.17 23.24
CA ASP A 358 -8.75 8.72 22.23
C ASP A 358 -8.84 7.94 20.92
N THR A 359 -9.18 6.64 20.99
CA THR A 359 -9.36 5.78 19.82
C THR A 359 -10.49 4.77 20.03
N ASP A 360 -11.10 4.35 18.92
CA ASP A 360 -12.11 3.29 18.87
C ASP A 360 -11.59 2.04 18.17
N GLU A 361 -10.29 2.02 17.82
CA GLU A 361 -9.63 0.93 17.15
C GLU A 361 -8.19 0.73 17.67
N ILE A 362 -7.80 -0.53 17.83
CA ILE A 362 -6.42 -0.98 18.03
C ILE A 362 -6.05 -1.89 16.87
N VAL A 363 -4.90 -1.66 16.23
CA VAL A 363 -4.36 -2.47 15.14
C VAL A 363 -3.13 -3.22 15.65
N LEU A 364 -3.12 -4.55 15.51
CA LEU A 364 -2.08 -5.43 16.06
C LEU A 364 -1.56 -6.43 15.03
N HIS A 365 -0.29 -6.77 15.15
CA HIS A 365 0.30 -7.94 14.52
C HIS A 365 -0.15 -9.18 15.29
N GLY A 366 -0.75 -10.12 14.58
CA GLY A 366 -1.11 -11.42 15.10
C GLY A 366 -0.59 -12.55 14.21
N GLY A 367 -1.08 -13.74 14.48
CA GLY A 367 -0.79 -14.93 13.69
C GLY A 367 -1.06 -16.16 14.54
N PRO A 368 -1.57 -17.25 13.95
CA PRO A 368 -1.90 -18.44 14.71
C PRO A 368 -0.66 -19.20 15.18
N THR A 369 0.54 -18.86 14.68
CA THR A 369 1.79 -19.56 14.98
C THR A 369 2.98 -18.59 14.89
N ARG A 370 4.11 -18.98 15.49
CA ARG A 370 5.40 -18.31 15.34
C ARG A 370 5.79 -18.18 13.85
N GLY A 371 6.35 -17.04 13.47
CA GLY A 371 6.80 -16.77 12.10
C GLY A 371 5.68 -16.34 11.13
N HIS A 372 4.40 -16.59 11.45
CA HIS A 372 3.29 -16.09 10.64
C HIS A 372 3.03 -14.60 10.89
N PHE A 373 2.68 -13.88 9.82
CA PHE A 373 2.25 -12.50 9.89
C PHE A 373 0.81 -12.37 9.43
N SER A 374 -0.09 -12.06 10.37
CA SER A 374 -1.45 -11.59 10.09
C SER A 374 -1.72 -10.29 10.81
N ILE A 375 -2.74 -9.56 10.39
CA ILE A 375 -3.15 -8.33 11.07
C ILE A 375 -4.51 -8.59 11.69
N PHE A 376 -4.73 -8.14 12.92
CA PHE A 376 -6.08 -8.07 13.46
C PHE A 376 -6.33 -6.73 14.12
N ARG A 377 -7.60 -6.39 14.20
CA ARG A 377 -8.07 -5.16 14.84
C ARG A 377 -9.07 -5.48 15.91
N ILE A 378 -9.06 -4.69 16.97
CA ILE A 378 -10.13 -4.64 17.95
C ILE A 378 -10.83 -3.30 17.75
N VAL A 379 -12.14 -3.34 17.51
CA VAL A 379 -12.98 -2.17 17.28
C VAL A 379 -14.07 -2.12 18.34
N LYS A 380 -14.37 -0.93 18.84
CA LYS A 380 -15.54 -0.70 19.69
C LYS A 380 -16.55 0.24 19.01
N ILE A 381 -17.83 0.02 19.28
CA ILE A 381 -18.94 0.74 18.65
C ILE A 381 -19.91 1.18 19.73
N GLY A 382 -20.13 2.49 19.86
CA GLY A 382 -21.08 3.03 20.80
C GLY A 382 -22.53 2.71 20.41
N VAL A 383 -23.33 2.29 21.37
CA VAL A 383 -24.76 1.98 21.21
C VAL A 383 -25.56 2.83 22.19
N LEU A 384 -26.63 3.45 21.71
CA LEU A 384 -27.56 4.24 22.53
C LEU A 384 -28.57 3.33 23.25
N ALA A 385 -29.24 3.86 24.28
CA ALA A 385 -30.20 3.08 25.06
C ALA A 385 -31.39 2.53 24.23
N ASN A 386 -31.71 3.18 23.11
CA ASN A 386 -32.73 2.73 22.16
C ASN A 386 -32.21 1.69 21.14
N GLY A 387 -30.95 1.28 21.23
CA GLY A 387 -30.31 0.31 20.34
C GLY A 387 -29.76 0.87 19.03
N GLN A 388 -29.87 2.17 18.79
CA GLN A 388 -29.24 2.82 17.63
C GLN A 388 -27.73 2.98 17.85
N LEU A 389 -26.97 3.06 16.74
CA LEU A 389 -25.54 3.39 16.80
C LEU A 389 -25.38 4.82 17.32
N ALA A 390 -24.50 5.01 18.31
CA ALA A 390 -24.14 6.32 18.80
C ALA A 390 -23.34 7.07 17.73
N GLY A 391 -23.73 8.32 17.46
CA GLY A 391 -22.95 9.25 16.67
C GLY A 391 -21.68 9.70 17.40
N PRO A 392 -20.82 10.49 16.73
CA PRO A 392 -19.53 10.92 17.29
C PRO A 392 -19.64 11.78 18.55
N ASP A 393 -20.76 12.49 18.69
CA ASP A 393 -21.00 13.45 19.76
C ASP A 393 -22.05 12.95 20.77
N ASP A 394 -22.59 11.76 20.53
CA ASP A 394 -23.53 11.12 21.46
C ASP A 394 -22.78 10.45 22.60
N LYS A 395 -23.40 10.41 23.78
CA LYS A 395 -22.91 9.60 24.90
C LYS A 395 -23.42 8.16 24.74
N PRO A 396 -22.55 7.16 24.55
CA PRO A 396 -22.99 5.76 24.43
C PRO A 396 -23.58 5.24 25.75
N HIS A 397 -24.60 4.39 25.65
CA HIS A 397 -25.09 3.57 26.77
C HIS A 397 -24.07 2.48 27.11
N HIS A 398 -23.56 1.81 26.08
CA HIS A 398 -22.51 0.81 26.16
C HIS A 398 -21.75 0.75 24.83
N PHE A 399 -20.69 -0.06 24.78
CA PHE A 399 -19.94 -0.33 23.57
C PHE A 399 -20.08 -1.80 23.17
N ASP A 400 -20.44 -2.06 21.92
CA ASP A 400 -20.23 -3.38 21.32
C ASP A 400 -18.78 -3.51 20.83
N TYR A 401 -18.18 -4.69 20.96
CA TYR A 401 -16.79 -4.93 20.58
C TYR A 401 -16.69 -5.99 19.49
N PHE A 402 -15.78 -5.75 18.55
CA PHE A 402 -15.56 -6.62 17.40
C PHE A 402 -14.07 -6.88 17.22
N LYS A 403 -13.75 -8.09 16.74
CA LYS A 403 -12.43 -8.41 16.21
C LYS A 403 -12.53 -8.55 14.70
N ILE A 404 -11.61 -7.92 13.98
CA ILE A 404 -11.50 -8.00 12.53
C ILE A 404 -10.15 -8.61 12.21
N GLU A 405 -10.13 -9.80 11.64
CA GLU A 405 -8.91 -10.50 11.24
C GLU A 405 -8.67 -10.34 9.75
N ASN A 406 -7.44 -9.99 9.38
CA ASN A 406 -6.96 -9.87 8.01
C ASN A 406 -5.86 -10.91 7.79
N ASN A 407 -6.22 -12.03 7.15
CA ASN A 407 -5.30 -13.14 6.89
C ASN A 407 -5.65 -13.85 5.58
N LEU A 408 -4.67 -13.95 4.69
CA LEU A 408 -4.75 -14.71 3.43
C LEU A 408 -3.76 -15.88 3.39
N GLY A 409 -2.92 -16.01 4.42
CA GLY A 409 -1.92 -17.06 4.53
C GLY A 409 -2.45 -18.34 5.17
N SER A 410 -1.57 -19.03 5.89
CA SER A 410 -1.91 -20.26 6.61
C SER A 410 -3.05 -20.05 7.59
N GLN A 411 -3.88 -21.09 7.76
CA GLN A 411 -5.05 -21.10 8.66
C GLN A 411 -6.04 -19.94 8.42
N SER A 412 -6.08 -19.38 7.20
CA SER A 412 -7.13 -18.43 6.82
C SER A 412 -8.51 -19.10 6.87
N ARG A 413 -9.56 -18.32 7.17
CA ARG A 413 -10.91 -18.85 7.38
C ARG A 413 -11.60 -19.15 6.04
N GLY A 414 -12.41 -20.20 5.99
CA GLY A 414 -13.28 -20.48 4.83
C GLY A 414 -12.51 -20.73 3.52
N GLN A 415 -11.36 -21.40 3.60
CA GLN A 415 -10.56 -21.74 2.43
C GLN A 415 -11.33 -22.62 1.43
N ASN A 416 -11.21 -22.27 0.16
CA ASN A 416 -11.66 -23.06 -0.97
C ASN A 416 -10.50 -23.29 -1.92
N LEU A 417 -9.95 -24.51 -1.94
CA LEU A 417 -8.80 -24.86 -2.75
C LEU A 417 -9.09 -24.85 -4.26
N LYS A 418 -10.35 -25.08 -4.67
CA LYS A 418 -10.74 -25.10 -6.08
C LYS A 418 -10.69 -23.70 -6.71
N THR A 419 -11.23 -22.71 -6.00
CA THR A 419 -11.21 -21.30 -6.44
C THR A 419 -9.98 -20.56 -5.94
N LYS A 420 -9.21 -21.16 -5.03
CA LYS A 420 -8.04 -20.59 -4.37
C LYS A 420 -8.39 -19.30 -3.61
N THR A 421 -9.52 -19.30 -2.92
CA THR A 421 -10.09 -18.14 -2.18
C THR A 421 -10.35 -18.45 -0.71
N CYS A 422 -10.36 -17.44 0.14
CA CYS A 422 -10.70 -17.54 1.57
C CYS A 422 -11.37 -16.25 2.06
N LEU A 423 -11.86 -16.24 3.31
CA LEU A 423 -12.29 -15.03 4.00
C LEU A 423 -11.05 -14.22 4.41
N GLY A 424 -10.56 -13.39 3.49
CA GLY A 424 -9.41 -12.53 3.70
C GLY A 424 -9.62 -11.52 4.82
N THR A 425 -10.84 -10.99 4.94
CA THR A 425 -11.31 -10.24 6.12
C THR A 425 -12.39 -11.05 6.82
N TYR A 426 -12.19 -11.34 8.10
CA TYR A 426 -13.12 -12.10 8.92
C TYR A 426 -13.51 -11.30 10.17
N VAL A 427 -14.81 -11.07 10.36
CA VAL A 427 -15.35 -10.22 11.44
C VAL A 427 -16.06 -11.09 12.46
N THR A 428 -15.73 -10.89 13.74
CA THR A 428 -16.41 -11.53 14.87
C THR A 428 -16.89 -10.51 15.88
N LYS A 429 -18.04 -10.78 16.51
CA LYS A 429 -18.52 -10.02 17.68
C LYS A 429 -17.96 -10.67 18.93
N LEU A 430 -17.22 -9.88 19.71
CA LEU A 430 -16.63 -10.31 20.98
C LEU A 430 -17.73 -10.48 22.03
N ARG A 431 -17.51 -11.38 22.99
CA ARG A 431 -18.45 -11.72 24.05
C ARG A 431 -17.75 -11.65 25.40
N PRO A 432 -18.45 -11.27 26.49
CA PRO A 432 -17.85 -11.25 27.81
C PRO A 432 -17.47 -12.67 28.25
N ILE A 433 -16.23 -12.84 28.69
CA ILE A 433 -15.66 -14.10 29.20
C ILE A 433 -15.27 -13.91 30.67
N VAL A 434 -15.52 -14.93 31.49
CA VAL A 434 -15.12 -14.96 32.90
C VAL A 434 -14.43 -16.27 33.24
N PHE A 435 -13.70 -16.29 34.36
CA PHE A 435 -13.18 -17.51 34.94
C PHE A 435 -14.29 -18.24 35.70
N SER A 436 -14.47 -19.53 35.39
CA SER A 436 -15.26 -20.44 36.20
C SER A 436 -14.58 -20.69 37.56
N ILE A 437 -15.32 -21.31 38.48
CA ILE A 437 -14.80 -21.70 39.81
C ILE A 437 -13.57 -22.64 39.68
N GLY A 438 -13.53 -23.45 38.61
CA GLY A 438 -12.38 -24.33 38.30
C GLY A 438 -11.22 -23.62 37.59
N GLY A 439 -11.32 -22.31 37.34
CA GLY A 439 -10.28 -21.53 36.66
C GLY A 439 -10.33 -21.58 35.12
N GLU A 440 -11.30 -22.28 34.53
CA GLU A 440 -11.49 -22.31 33.08
C GLU A 440 -12.22 -21.04 32.59
N MET A 441 -11.79 -20.46 31.48
CA MET A 441 -12.50 -19.33 30.87
C MET A 441 -13.76 -19.80 30.14
N VAL A 442 -14.90 -19.17 30.43
CA VAL A 442 -16.20 -19.50 29.85
C VAL A 442 -16.98 -18.24 29.45
N PRO A 443 -17.83 -18.29 28.39
CA PRO A 443 -18.69 -17.17 28.03
C PRO A 443 -19.71 -16.86 29.14
N LEU A 444 -19.86 -15.59 29.45
CA LEU A 444 -20.89 -15.08 30.35
C LEU A 444 -22.01 -14.44 29.53
N ASN A 445 -23.27 -14.77 29.83
CA ASN A 445 -24.41 -14.14 29.17
C ASN A 445 -24.83 -12.90 29.99
N ILE A 446 -24.40 -11.72 29.55
CA ILE A 446 -24.80 -10.43 30.14
C ILE A 446 -25.58 -9.66 29.08
N ASP A 447 -26.76 -9.17 29.43
CA ASP A 447 -27.50 -8.22 28.59
C ASP A 447 -26.94 -6.79 28.82
N PRO A 448 -26.27 -6.17 27.84
CA PRO A 448 -25.70 -4.85 28.00
C PRO A 448 -26.75 -3.74 28.10
N PHE A 449 -28.02 -3.98 27.75
CA PHE A 449 -29.09 -3.01 27.94
C PHE A 449 -29.60 -2.99 29.39
N VAL A 450 -29.49 -4.11 30.10
CA VAL A 450 -29.92 -4.23 31.50
C VAL A 450 -28.77 -3.90 32.45
N GLN A 451 -27.54 -4.31 32.12
CA GLN A 451 -26.36 -4.16 32.98
C GLN A 451 -25.14 -3.62 32.20
N PRO A 452 -25.19 -2.38 31.67
CA PRO A 452 -24.14 -1.83 30.81
C PRO A 452 -22.77 -1.73 31.49
N GLU A 453 -22.74 -1.32 32.76
CA GLU A 453 -21.49 -1.15 33.52
C GLU A 453 -20.81 -2.49 33.77
N PHE A 454 -21.57 -3.49 34.23
CA PHE A 454 -21.05 -4.84 34.47
C PHE A 454 -20.57 -5.50 33.16
N TYR A 455 -21.33 -5.34 32.08
CA TYR A 455 -20.91 -5.78 30.75
C TYR A 455 -19.56 -5.17 30.34
N GLN A 456 -19.37 -3.85 30.51
CA GLN A 456 -18.12 -3.19 30.15
C GLN A 456 -16.93 -3.65 31.02
N ILE A 457 -17.15 -3.86 32.33
CA ILE A 457 -16.13 -4.40 33.24
C ILE A 457 -15.66 -5.79 32.81
N VAL A 458 -16.59 -6.67 32.44
CA VAL A 458 -16.23 -8.04 32.00
C VAL A 458 -15.60 -8.02 30.61
N MET A 459 -16.07 -7.16 29.71
CA MET A 459 -15.44 -6.97 28.39
C MET A 459 -14.01 -6.46 28.52
N LYS A 460 -13.73 -5.57 29.47
CA LYS A 460 -12.37 -5.10 29.75
C LYS A 460 -11.39 -6.24 30.05
N ASN A 461 -11.81 -7.19 30.88
CA ASN A 461 -11.01 -8.39 31.19
C ASN A 461 -10.86 -9.32 29.97
N THR A 462 -11.94 -9.46 29.19
CA THR A 462 -11.93 -10.26 27.96
C THR A 462 -10.90 -9.72 26.96
N LEU A 463 -10.86 -8.41 26.74
CA LEU A 463 -9.93 -7.77 25.80
C LEU A 463 -8.47 -7.89 26.24
N ARG A 464 -8.20 -7.74 27.55
CA ARG A 464 -6.87 -7.96 28.13
C ARG A 464 -6.37 -9.37 27.84
N GLU A 465 -7.19 -10.37 28.12
CA GLU A 465 -6.82 -11.77 27.90
C GLU A 465 -6.73 -12.11 26.40
N LEU A 466 -7.54 -11.49 25.53
CA LEU A 466 -7.43 -11.66 24.08
C LEU A 466 -6.06 -11.18 23.56
N ILE A 467 -5.68 -9.93 23.86
CA ILE A 467 -4.41 -9.34 23.38
C ILE A 467 -3.23 -10.15 23.95
N LYS A 468 -3.27 -10.48 25.24
CA LYS A 468 -2.24 -11.29 25.90
C LYS A 468 -2.12 -12.67 25.27
N THR A 469 -3.23 -13.36 25.00
CA THR A 469 -3.23 -14.70 24.39
C THR A 469 -2.65 -14.67 22.98
N GLU A 470 -3.03 -13.69 22.14
CA GLU A 470 -2.46 -13.50 20.80
C GLU A 470 -0.94 -13.31 20.85
N ARG A 471 -0.46 -12.51 21.80
CA ARG A 471 0.98 -12.25 21.97
C ARG A 471 1.74 -13.49 22.40
N LEU A 472 1.23 -14.21 23.40
CA LEU A 472 1.84 -15.44 23.91
C LEU A 472 1.85 -16.55 22.86
N LEU A 473 0.75 -16.72 22.11
CA LEU A 473 0.65 -17.72 21.04
C LEU A 473 1.76 -17.54 20.00
N SER A 474 2.13 -16.30 19.72
CA SER A 474 3.13 -15.97 18.70
C SER A 474 4.56 -16.45 19.02
N PHE A 475 4.85 -16.92 20.24
CA PHE A 475 6.15 -17.47 20.65
C PHE A 475 6.33 -18.95 20.30
N TYR A 476 5.24 -19.68 20.04
CA TYR A 476 5.23 -21.13 19.89
C TYR A 476 4.92 -21.56 18.45
N ARG A 477 5.53 -22.68 18.01
CA ARG A 477 5.26 -23.30 16.71
C ARG A 477 4.03 -24.20 16.78
N GLU A 478 3.26 -24.20 15.70
CA GLU A 478 2.15 -25.13 15.47
C GLU A 478 2.64 -26.59 15.51
N PRO A 479 1.84 -27.55 16.03
CA PRO A 479 2.17 -28.97 16.00
C PRO A 479 2.32 -29.49 14.56
N ASP A 480 3.30 -30.35 14.34
CA ASP A 480 3.60 -30.92 13.02
C ASP A 480 2.39 -31.70 12.44
N PRO A 481 1.90 -31.34 11.24
CA PRO A 481 0.84 -32.08 10.56
C PRO A 481 1.29 -33.43 9.96
N GLY A 482 2.57 -33.80 10.06
CA GLY A 482 3.14 -35.08 9.60
C GLY A 482 4.29 -34.96 8.59
N PHE A 483 4.98 -33.81 8.54
CA PHE A 483 6.16 -33.57 7.70
C PHE A 483 7.29 -33.10 8.60
N ASP A 484 8.34 -33.92 8.78
CA ASP A 484 9.54 -33.57 9.57
C ASP A 484 10.17 -32.27 9.02
N ASN A 485 9.75 -31.12 9.56
CA ASN A 485 10.24 -29.78 9.23
C ASN A 485 10.42 -28.98 10.53
N ASP A 486 11.53 -28.25 10.62
CA ASP A 486 11.90 -27.43 11.77
C ASP A 486 10.92 -26.26 12.04
N ASP A 487 10.03 -25.94 11.09
CA ASP A 487 9.00 -24.91 11.27
C ASP A 487 7.87 -25.31 12.22
N TYR A 488 7.72 -26.61 12.50
CA TYR A 488 6.67 -27.16 13.36
C TYR A 488 7.23 -27.69 14.68
N SER A 489 6.37 -27.78 15.70
CA SER A 489 6.70 -28.42 16.96
C SER A 489 6.38 -29.92 16.90
N PRO A 490 7.20 -30.80 17.51
CA PRO A 490 6.85 -32.22 17.60
C PRO A 490 5.50 -32.41 18.30
N VAL A 491 4.60 -33.23 17.75
CA VAL A 491 3.18 -33.32 18.15
C VAL A 491 2.96 -33.53 19.65
N ASN A 492 3.83 -34.31 20.30
CA ASN A 492 3.72 -34.61 21.74
C ASN A 492 4.62 -33.75 22.64
N SER A 493 5.26 -32.72 22.07
CA SER A 493 6.09 -31.78 22.84
C SER A 493 5.25 -30.89 23.75
N ARG A 494 5.89 -30.32 24.78
CA ARG A 494 5.26 -29.31 25.64
C ARG A 494 4.87 -28.06 24.85
N GLU A 495 5.70 -27.66 23.88
CA GLU A 495 5.43 -26.56 22.95
C GLU A 495 4.10 -26.78 22.20
N ALA A 496 3.90 -27.96 21.62
CA ALA A 496 2.69 -28.32 20.88
C ALA A 496 1.43 -28.27 21.76
N GLN A 497 1.52 -28.75 23.01
CA GLN A 497 0.41 -28.71 23.97
C GLN A 497 0.06 -27.28 24.38
N GLU A 498 1.06 -26.44 24.65
CA GLU A 498 0.85 -25.04 25.02
C GLU A 498 0.29 -24.23 23.85
N TRP A 499 0.81 -24.45 22.64
CA TRP A 499 0.24 -23.87 21.42
C TRP A 499 -1.23 -24.25 21.27
N THR A 500 -1.57 -25.54 21.43
CA THR A 500 -2.96 -26.02 21.32
C THR A 500 -3.87 -25.37 22.36
N ARG A 501 -3.40 -25.22 23.60
CA ARG A 501 -4.12 -24.55 24.69
C ARG A 501 -4.38 -23.08 24.35
N LEU A 502 -3.35 -22.34 23.94
CA LEU A 502 -3.44 -20.92 23.59
C LEU A 502 -4.29 -20.69 22.33
N TYR A 503 -4.19 -21.56 21.33
CA TYR A 503 -4.99 -21.46 20.11
C TYR A 503 -6.48 -21.66 20.41
N ARG A 504 -6.85 -22.67 21.21
CA ARG A 504 -8.24 -22.87 21.66
C ARG A 504 -8.75 -21.66 22.45
N LEU A 505 -7.91 -21.12 23.33
CA LEU A 505 -8.25 -19.93 24.10
C LEU A 505 -8.44 -18.69 23.20
N ARG A 506 -7.58 -18.52 22.19
CA ARG A 506 -7.71 -17.48 21.16
C ARG A 506 -9.04 -17.61 20.41
N GLU A 507 -9.42 -18.82 20.00
CA GLU A 507 -10.70 -19.06 19.30
C GLU A 507 -11.90 -18.68 20.16
N LEU A 508 -11.88 -19.06 21.45
CA LEU A 508 -12.92 -18.68 22.42
C LEU A 508 -13.00 -17.15 22.59
N LEU A 509 -11.86 -16.50 22.85
CA LEU A 509 -11.77 -15.06 23.08
C LEU A 509 -12.06 -14.23 21.82
N SER A 510 -11.93 -14.82 20.63
CA SER A 510 -12.26 -14.16 19.36
C SER A 510 -13.76 -14.02 19.14
N GLY A 511 -14.61 -14.57 20.00
CA GLY A 511 -16.05 -14.38 19.94
C GLY A 511 -16.72 -15.18 18.82
N VAL A 512 -17.77 -14.64 18.22
CA VAL A 512 -18.58 -15.35 17.22
C VAL A 512 -18.61 -14.67 15.87
N PRO A 513 -18.69 -15.42 14.75
CA PRO A 513 -18.82 -14.86 13.42
C PRO A 513 -19.95 -13.83 13.34
N TYR A 514 -19.64 -12.67 12.76
CA TYR A 514 -20.60 -11.59 12.55
C TYR A 514 -20.71 -11.29 11.05
N THR A 515 -21.91 -11.44 10.49
CA THR A 515 -22.12 -11.43 9.03
C THR A 515 -22.48 -10.05 8.47
N LYS A 516 -23.02 -9.16 9.29
CA LYS A 516 -23.46 -7.83 8.86
C LYS A 516 -22.27 -6.85 8.80
N PRO A 517 -22.33 -5.82 7.95
CA PRO A 517 -21.38 -4.72 8.03
C PRO A 517 -21.48 -4.01 9.39
N ILE A 518 -20.34 -3.60 9.94
CA ILE A 518 -20.25 -2.73 11.11
C ILE A 518 -19.84 -1.33 10.66
N ASN A 519 -20.46 -0.30 11.21
CA ASN A 519 -20.08 1.10 10.99
C ASN A 519 -19.56 1.68 12.30
N TYR A 520 -18.43 2.38 12.24
CA TYR A 520 -17.80 2.97 13.41
C TYR A 520 -16.99 4.21 13.05
N PHE A 521 -16.63 4.99 14.06
CA PHE A 521 -15.77 6.15 13.89
C PHE A 521 -14.36 5.81 14.34
N ILE A 522 -13.38 6.48 13.76
CA ILE A 522 -11.98 6.42 14.20
C ILE A 522 -11.42 7.83 14.28
N ARG A 523 -10.47 8.03 15.18
CA ARG A 523 -9.70 9.27 15.28
C ARG A 523 -8.34 9.09 14.62
N ASP A 524 -7.82 10.17 14.03
CA ASP A 524 -6.48 10.16 13.47
C ASP A 524 -5.42 9.98 14.59
N PRO A 525 -4.46 9.05 14.44
CA PRO A 525 -3.47 8.78 15.49
C PRO A 525 -2.46 9.92 15.69
N ILE A 526 -2.32 10.82 14.71
CA ILE A 526 -1.43 11.98 14.78
C ILE A 526 -2.22 13.22 15.20
N ARG A 527 -3.45 13.38 14.67
CA ARG A 527 -4.34 14.52 14.95
C ARG A 527 -5.73 14.08 15.42
N PRO A 528 -5.90 13.71 16.72
CA PRO A 528 -7.15 13.12 17.23
C PRO A 528 -8.42 13.96 17.05
N SER A 529 -8.30 15.26 16.74
CA SER A 529 -9.42 16.13 16.37
C SER A 529 -10.08 15.74 15.05
N ILE A 530 -9.36 15.03 14.18
CA ILE A 530 -9.89 14.54 12.91
C ILE A 530 -10.55 13.18 13.15
N ARG A 531 -11.84 13.11 12.81
CA ARG A 531 -12.65 11.89 12.88
C ARG A 531 -12.98 11.38 11.49
N TYR A 532 -13.01 10.06 11.33
CA TYR A 532 -13.34 9.40 10.09
C TYR A 532 -14.45 8.38 10.30
N VAL A 533 -15.36 8.30 9.32
CA VAL A 533 -16.42 7.29 9.26
C VAL A 533 -15.87 6.07 8.56
N TYR A 534 -16.14 4.91 9.13
CA TYR A 534 -15.56 3.66 8.70
C TYR A 534 -16.56 2.52 8.71
N PHE A 535 -16.34 1.53 7.85
CA PHE A 535 -17.11 0.29 7.89
C PHE A 535 -16.21 -0.92 7.71
N ALA A 536 -16.59 -2.05 8.30
CA ALA A 536 -15.94 -3.33 8.06
C ALA A 536 -16.99 -4.42 7.83
N CYS A 537 -16.66 -5.38 7.00
CA CYS A 537 -17.48 -6.56 6.72
C CYS A 537 -16.59 -7.73 6.33
N ASN A 538 -17.14 -8.94 6.32
CA ASN A 538 -16.41 -10.08 5.77
C ASN A 538 -16.14 -9.87 4.28
N GLN A 539 -14.91 -10.12 3.85
CA GLN A 539 -14.48 -9.97 2.46
C GLN A 539 -13.68 -11.19 2.03
N GLN A 540 -13.95 -11.66 0.81
CA GLN A 540 -13.16 -12.73 0.19
C GLN A 540 -11.80 -12.17 -0.27
N GLY A 541 -10.79 -13.02 -0.27
CA GLY A 541 -9.49 -12.74 -0.87
C GLY A 541 -8.87 -14.01 -1.46
N TYR A 542 -7.83 -13.83 -2.28
CA TYR A 542 -7.09 -14.96 -2.83
C TYR A 542 -6.15 -15.54 -1.77
N ILE A 543 -6.18 -16.87 -1.60
CA ILE A 543 -5.25 -17.57 -0.70
C ILE A 543 -3.84 -17.39 -1.24
N GLN A 544 -2.90 -17.16 -0.34
CA GLN A 544 -1.48 -17.18 -0.61
C GLN A 544 -1.03 -18.57 -1.08
N GLU A 545 -0.57 -18.67 -2.32
CA GLU A 545 0.02 -19.92 -2.88
C GLU A 545 1.55 -19.95 -2.78
N GLY A 546 2.14 -18.86 -2.31
CA GLY A 546 3.57 -18.60 -2.17
C GLY A 546 3.76 -17.13 -1.81
N GLY A 547 4.98 -16.70 -1.53
CA GLY A 547 5.30 -15.31 -1.19
C GLY A 547 5.49 -15.09 0.31
N SER A 548 5.74 -13.84 0.69
CA SER A 548 5.92 -13.42 2.09
C SER A 548 4.55 -13.14 2.76
N CYS A 549 4.22 -13.79 3.88
CA CYS A 549 2.96 -13.56 4.63
C CYS A 549 2.63 -12.08 4.91
N PRO A 550 3.61 -11.20 5.23
CA PRO A 550 3.40 -9.76 5.37
C PRO A 550 2.65 -9.09 4.22
N ILE A 551 2.95 -9.48 2.98
CA ILE A 551 2.38 -8.87 1.77
C ILE A 551 0.87 -9.05 1.77
N PHE A 552 0.44 -10.30 1.89
CA PHE A 552 -0.93 -10.69 1.72
C PHE A 552 -1.79 -10.19 2.89
N SER A 553 -1.25 -10.21 4.10
CA SER A 553 -1.94 -9.67 5.27
C SER A 553 -2.08 -8.16 5.21
N ILE A 554 -1.04 -7.41 4.77
CA ILE A 554 -1.16 -5.95 4.55
C ILE A 554 -2.16 -5.67 3.42
N LYS A 555 -2.12 -6.41 2.31
CA LYS A 555 -3.07 -6.24 1.19
C LYS A 555 -4.52 -6.45 1.64
N SER A 556 -4.80 -7.54 2.34
CA SER A 556 -6.14 -7.80 2.91
C SER A 556 -6.54 -6.73 3.92
N PHE A 557 -5.60 -6.29 4.77
CA PHE A 557 -5.84 -5.19 5.68
C PHE A 557 -6.23 -3.93 4.92
N LEU A 558 -5.55 -3.59 3.83
CA LEU A 558 -5.84 -2.43 2.99
C LEU A 558 -7.14 -2.57 2.17
N ASP A 559 -7.56 -3.78 1.80
CA ASP A 559 -8.90 -4.00 1.23
C ASP A 559 -9.99 -3.67 2.23
N SER A 560 -9.84 -4.14 3.48
CA SER A 560 -10.77 -3.82 4.57
C SER A 560 -10.70 -2.33 4.93
N VAL A 561 -9.49 -1.77 4.84
CA VAL A 561 -8.97 -0.40 4.70
C VAL A 561 -9.82 0.59 3.89
N MET A 562 -9.69 0.44 2.59
CA MET A 562 -9.99 1.49 1.62
C MET A 562 -11.11 1.03 0.68
N GLY A 563 -11.44 -0.27 0.72
CA GLY A 563 -12.27 -0.96 -0.25
C GLY A 563 -11.43 -1.51 -1.40
N ILE A 564 -11.91 -2.62 -1.98
CA ILE A 564 -11.26 -3.36 -3.06
C ILE A 564 -10.90 -2.46 -4.25
N ASP A 565 -11.77 -1.53 -4.61
CA ASP A 565 -11.60 -0.65 -5.77
C ASP A 565 -10.33 0.21 -5.70
N ILE A 566 -10.20 1.00 -4.64
CA ILE A 566 -9.05 1.89 -4.43
C ILE A 566 -7.79 1.05 -4.18
N ASN A 567 -7.89 -0.02 -3.39
CA ASN A 567 -6.75 -0.88 -3.11
C ASN A 567 -6.22 -1.58 -4.37
N SER A 568 -7.11 -1.94 -5.31
CA SER A 568 -6.72 -2.51 -6.61
C SER A 568 -5.92 -1.50 -7.45
N HIS A 569 -6.30 -0.22 -7.42
CA HIS A 569 -5.54 0.82 -8.11
C HIS A 569 -4.17 1.06 -7.46
N HIS A 570 -4.11 1.03 -6.12
CA HIS A 570 -2.86 1.19 -5.38
C HIS A 570 -1.92 0.00 -5.59
N THR A 571 -2.44 -1.23 -5.50
CA THR A 571 -1.66 -2.45 -5.73
C THR A 571 -1.14 -2.50 -7.17
N ASN A 572 -1.97 -2.18 -8.16
CA ASN A 572 -1.53 -2.08 -9.55
C ASN A 572 -0.40 -1.05 -9.75
N PHE A 573 -0.49 0.11 -9.11
CA PHE A 573 0.58 1.10 -9.12
C PHE A 573 1.86 0.57 -8.46
N GLY A 574 1.73 -0.08 -7.29
CA GLY A 574 2.85 -0.67 -6.56
C GLY A 574 3.54 -1.82 -7.31
N GLN A 575 2.79 -2.59 -8.11
CA GLN A 575 3.31 -3.66 -8.97
C GLN A 575 4.14 -3.12 -10.15
N GLN A 576 3.74 -1.97 -10.71
CA GLN A 576 4.38 -1.39 -11.90
C GLN A 576 5.56 -0.46 -11.56
N ASN A 577 5.64 0.02 -10.31
CA ASN A 577 6.60 1.04 -9.93
C ASN A 577 7.53 0.54 -8.82
N ASN A 578 8.82 0.47 -9.14
CA ASN A 578 9.91 0.47 -8.15
C ASN A 578 10.24 1.91 -7.73
N ALA A 579 11.25 2.14 -6.88
CA ALA A 579 11.57 3.48 -6.37
C ALA A 579 11.75 4.55 -7.47
N GLN A 580 12.39 4.20 -8.59
CA GLN A 580 12.53 5.11 -9.73
C GLN A 580 11.17 5.42 -10.38
N GLY A 581 10.30 4.43 -10.50
CA GLY A 581 8.91 4.62 -10.94
C GLY A 581 8.14 5.59 -10.04
N TYR A 582 8.26 5.46 -8.71
CA TYR A 582 7.68 6.42 -7.75
C TYR A 582 8.20 7.85 -7.99
N VAL A 583 9.50 8.02 -8.20
CA VAL A 583 10.11 9.34 -8.51
C VAL A 583 9.53 9.91 -9.80
N CYS A 584 9.48 9.12 -10.88
CA CYS A 584 8.92 9.56 -12.15
C CYS A 584 7.44 9.95 -12.04
N ALA A 585 6.64 9.18 -11.27
CA ALA A 585 5.23 9.48 -11.04
C ALA A 585 5.03 10.80 -10.27
N LEU A 586 5.83 11.03 -9.23
CA LEU A 586 5.84 12.28 -8.44
C LEU A 586 6.29 13.47 -9.28
N GLN A 587 7.34 13.33 -10.08
CA GLN A 587 7.81 14.38 -11.00
C GLN A 587 6.72 14.74 -12.02
N ALA A 588 6.04 13.74 -12.60
CA ALA A 588 4.94 13.98 -13.51
C ALA A 588 3.77 14.71 -12.82
N ALA A 589 3.47 14.37 -11.57
CA ALA A 589 2.46 15.08 -10.77
C ALA A 589 2.88 16.52 -10.46
N LEU A 590 4.14 16.73 -10.09
CA LEU A 590 4.72 18.04 -9.80
C LEU A 590 4.60 18.97 -11.01
N VAL A 591 4.98 18.48 -12.20
CA VAL A 591 4.86 19.24 -13.46
C VAL A 591 3.42 19.64 -13.72
N ARG A 592 2.44 18.74 -13.50
CA ARG A 592 1.01 19.05 -13.67
C ARG A 592 0.55 20.15 -12.71
N VAL A 593 0.92 20.06 -11.43
CA VAL A 593 0.55 21.06 -10.41
C VAL A 593 1.20 22.41 -10.71
N GLN A 594 2.49 22.44 -11.04
CA GLN A 594 3.21 23.66 -11.40
C GLN A 594 2.64 24.33 -12.65
N GLN A 595 2.27 23.54 -13.66
CA GLN A 595 1.61 24.06 -14.85
C GLN A 595 0.26 24.70 -14.47
N ARG A 596 -0.51 24.05 -13.60
CA ARG A 596 -1.79 24.61 -13.14
C ARG A 596 -1.61 25.88 -12.31
N ILE A 597 -0.61 25.93 -11.42
CA ILE A 597 -0.24 27.13 -10.67
C ILE A 597 0.03 28.29 -11.63
N ARG A 598 0.83 28.08 -12.69
CA ARG A 598 1.12 29.13 -13.69
C ARG A 598 -0.13 29.62 -14.42
N GLU A 599 -1.08 28.73 -14.70
CA GLU A 599 -2.35 29.07 -15.35
C GLU A 599 -3.24 29.93 -14.46
N VAL A 600 -3.32 29.60 -13.17
CA VAL A 600 -4.18 30.26 -12.18
C VAL A 600 -3.54 31.54 -11.62
N GLU A 601 -2.24 31.51 -11.31
CA GLU A 601 -1.51 32.62 -10.71
C GLU A 601 -1.48 33.83 -11.66
N PRO A 602 -1.93 35.02 -11.23
CA PRO A 602 -1.93 36.20 -12.09
C PRO A 602 -0.51 36.55 -12.55
N LEU A 603 -0.33 36.80 -13.84
CA LEU A 603 0.93 37.32 -14.36
C LEU A 603 1.02 38.79 -13.96
N LYS A 604 2.01 39.12 -13.12
CA LYS A 604 2.28 40.49 -12.67
C LYS A 604 3.54 41.01 -13.35
N ILE A 605 3.41 42.02 -14.21
CA ILE A 605 4.52 42.72 -14.83
C ILE A 605 4.73 44.02 -14.07
N MET A 606 5.89 44.15 -13.44
CA MET A 606 6.23 45.26 -12.54
C MET A 606 7.25 46.19 -13.19
N GLY A 607 7.12 47.50 -12.96
CA GLY A 607 8.09 48.48 -13.44
C GLY A 607 7.75 49.93 -13.08
N GLY A 608 8.58 50.86 -13.54
CA GLY A 608 8.35 52.29 -13.38
C GLY A 608 7.08 52.73 -14.12
N LYS A 609 6.46 53.82 -13.63
CA LYS A 609 5.19 54.34 -14.18
C LYS A 609 5.22 54.48 -15.70
N LEU A 610 6.24 55.15 -16.26
CA LEU A 610 6.29 55.43 -17.69
C LEU A 610 6.35 54.14 -18.53
N ASP A 611 7.19 53.19 -18.13
CA ASP A 611 7.39 51.93 -18.85
C ASP A 611 6.13 51.06 -18.82
N ILE A 612 5.50 50.94 -17.66
CA ILE A 612 4.30 50.12 -17.48
C ILE A 612 3.11 50.66 -18.26
N TYR A 613 2.88 51.98 -18.25
CA TYR A 613 1.84 52.59 -19.07
C TYR A 613 2.12 52.42 -20.57
N THR A 614 3.39 52.48 -20.98
CA THR A 614 3.82 52.28 -22.37
C THR A 614 3.54 50.84 -22.81
N TRP A 615 4.04 49.86 -22.05
CA TRP A 615 3.81 48.45 -22.34
C TRP A 615 2.33 48.06 -22.30
N PHE A 616 1.55 48.60 -21.35
CA PHE A 616 0.11 48.34 -21.28
C PHE A 616 -0.63 48.88 -22.50
N ARG A 617 -0.31 50.10 -22.94
CA ARG A 617 -0.87 50.71 -24.15
C ARG A 617 -0.51 49.90 -25.40
N ASP A 618 0.74 49.51 -25.53
CA ASP A 618 1.23 48.83 -26.73
C ASP A 618 0.75 47.38 -26.79
N PHE A 619 0.60 46.72 -25.64
CA PHE A 619 -0.08 45.43 -25.55
C PHE A 619 -1.56 45.53 -25.95
N LYS A 620 -2.29 46.57 -25.52
CA LYS A 620 -3.67 46.80 -26.00
C LYS A 620 -3.75 47.00 -27.52
N LYS A 621 -2.78 47.69 -28.11
CA LYS A 621 -2.67 47.84 -29.58
C LYS A 621 -2.41 46.50 -30.26
N PHE A 622 -1.51 45.68 -29.72
CA PHE A 622 -1.24 44.31 -30.19
C PHE A 622 -2.53 43.46 -30.18
N LEU A 623 -3.32 43.56 -29.11
CA LEU A 623 -4.62 42.90 -29.00
C LEU A 623 -5.72 43.48 -29.91
N ARG A 624 -5.49 44.64 -30.54
CA ARG A 624 -6.46 45.39 -31.36
C ARG A 624 -7.73 45.83 -30.60
N VAL A 625 -7.60 46.14 -29.31
CA VAL A 625 -8.73 46.56 -28.45
C VAL A 625 -8.61 48.04 -28.07
N ARG A 626 -9.70 48.81 -28.22
CA ARG A 626 -9.75 50.26 -27.89
C ARG A 626 -10.25 50.57 -26.46
N GLY A 627 -10.77 49.57 -25.73
CA GLY A 627 -11.37 49.72 -24.40
C GLY A 627 -10.64 48.97 -23.28
N ASN A 628 -11.34 48.74 -22.17
CA ASN A 628 -10.86 47.82 -21.12
C ASN A 628 -10.82 46.39 -21.67
N VAL A 629 -9.79 45.64 -21.28
CA VAL A 629 -9.63 44.24 -21.65
C VAL A 629 -9.93 43.43 -20.40
N GLU A 630 -11.00 42.65 -20.43
CA GLU A 630 -11.36 41.77 -19.31
C GLU A 630 -10.19 40.83 -18.99
N GLY A 631 -9.87 40.69 -17.70
CA GLY A 631 -8.71 39.91 -17.26
C GLY A 631 -7.36 40.61 -17.38
N VAL A 632 -7.30 41.91 -17.71
CA VAL A 632 -6.08 42.73 -17.66
C VAL A 632 -6.36 44.01 -16.88
N SER A 633 -5.65 44.24 -15.79
CA SER A 633 -5.75 45.47 -14.98
C SER A 633 -4.39 46.14 -14.81
N LEU A 634 -4.43 47.46 -14.61
CA LEU A 634 -3.27 48.24 -14.21
C LEU A 634 -3.45 48.56 -12.72
N GLU A 635 -2.55 48.09 -11.88
CA GLU A 635 -2.60 48.24 -10.42
C GLU A 635 -1.40 49.06 -9.95
N LYS A 636 -1.61 49.96 -8.98
CA LYS A 636 -0.50 50.63 -8.29
C LYS A 636 0.02 49.68 -7.20
N SER A 637 1.29 49.26 -7.30
CA SER A 637 1.85 48.27 -6.37
C SER A 637 2.63 48.88 -5.22
N SER A 638 3.25 50.04 -5.43
CA SER A 638 3.94 50.83 -4.40
C SER A 638 3.84 52.32 -4.73
N GLU A 639 4.47 53.19 -3.94
CA GLU A 639 4.50 54.62 -4.22
C GLU A 639 5.17 54.94 -5.58
N TYR A 640 6.11 54.10 -6.02
CA TYR A 640 6.91 54.29 -7.23
C TYR A 640 6.67 53.21 -8.32
N ASP A 641 6.05 52.08 -7.98
CA ASP A 641 5.88 50.95 -8.90
C ASP A 641 4.43 50.75 -9.36
N PHE A 642 4.29 50.50 -10.65
CA PHE A 642 3.04 50.11 -11.29
C PHE A 642 3.12 48.66 -11.77
N CYS A 643 1.97 48.01 -11.87
CA CYS A 643 1.83 46.62 -12.25
C CYS A 643 0.80 46.45 -13.35
N ILE A 644 1.13 45.71 -14.41
CA ILE A 644 0.12 45.10 -15.29
C ILE A 644 -0.17 43.72 -14.73
N LYS A 645 -1.42 43.48 -14.34
CA LYS A 645 -1.87 42.19 -13.87
C LYS A 645 -2.75 41.54 -14.92
N ILE A 646 -2.37 40.34 -15.35
CA ILE A 646 -3.10 39.55 -16.33
C ILE A 646 -3.59 38.28 -15.64
N THR A 647 -4.91 38.14 -15.51
CA THR A 647 -5.54 36.98 -14.88
C THR A 647 -5.99 35.94 -15.90
N ASP A 648 -6.36 36.35 -17.12
CA ASP A 648 -6.79 35.45 -18.19
C ASP A 648 -5.63 34.68 -18.83
N THR A 649 -5.76 33.36 -18.95
CA THR A 649 -4.70 32.47 -19.47
C THR A 649 -4.39 32.71 -20.96
N SER A 650 -5.40 33.02 -21.77
CA SER A 650 -5.20 33.31 -23.20
C SER A 650 -4.44 34.63 -23.39
N LEU A 651 -4.72 35.62 -22.53
CA LEU A 651 -4.02 36.90 -22.53
C LEU A 651 -2.60 36.81 -21.98
N LYS A 652 -2.32 35.92 -21.02
CA LYS A 652 -0.94 35.61 -20.60
C LYS A 652 -0.11 35.09 -21.78
N ARG A 653 -0.67 34.19 -22.59
CA ARG A 653 0.02 33.69 -23.80
C ARG A 653 0.27 34.80 -24.81
N LYS A 654 -0.75 35.61 -25.11
CA LYS A 654 -0.63 36.77 -26.01
C LYS A 654 0.38 37.80 -25.48
N TRP A 655 0.51 37.95 -24.17
CA TRP A 655 1.53 38.80 -23.57
C TRP A 655 2.95 38.30 -23.88
N HIS A 656 3.19 36.99 -23.76
CA HIS A 656 4.49 36.41 -24.11
C HIS A 656 4.80 36.55 -25.60
N GLU A 657 3.81 36.38 -26.47
CA GLU A 657 3.94 36.62 -27.92
C GLU A 657 4.29 38.08 -28.21
N PHE A 658 3.50 39.02 -27.66
CA PHE A 658 3.76 40.45 -27.73
C PHE A 658 5.17 40.80 -27.27
N PHE A 659 5.60 40.28 -26.12
CA PHE A 659 6.91 40.62 -25.57
C PHE A 659 8.06 40.04 -26.39
N ALA A 660 7.88 38.86 -26.99
CA ALA A 660 8.86 38.28 -27.91
C ALA A 660 8.99 39.10 -29.21
N GLU A 661 7.88 39.62 -29.74
CA GLU A 661 7.89 40.54 -30.89
C GLU A 661 8.50 41.90 -30.51
N TYR A 662 8.06 42.47 -29.39
CA TYR A 662 8.57 43.73 -28.84
C TYR A 662 10.08 43.68 -28.61
N GLN A 663 10.63 42.56 -28.15
CA GLN A 663 12.07 42.37 -28.01
C GLN A 663 12.77 42.32 -29.38
N LYS A 664 12.22 41.59 -30.36
CA LYS A 664 12.80 41.51 -31.71
C LYS A 664 12.84 42.86 -32.42
N GLU A 665 11.80 43.68 -32.28
CA GLU A 665 11.71 45.01 -32.88
C GLU A 665 12.62 46.05 -32.20
N ASN A 666 12.97 45.84 -30.92
CA ASN A 666 13.82 46.74 -30.14
C ASN A 666 15.28 46.26 -29.98
N VAL A 667 15.72 45.17 -30.65
CA VAL A 667 17.15 44.86 -30.79
C VAL A 667 17.78 45.82 -31.80
N CYS A 668 18.35 46.91 -31.30
CA CYS A 668 19.23 47.78 -32.06
C CYS A 668 20.57 47.06 -32.33
N PRO A 669 21.09 47.00 -33.57
CA PRO A 669 22.38 46.40 -33.88
C PRO A 669 23.50 47.34 -33.44
N ARG A 670 23.94 47.25 -32.18
CA ARG A 670 25.24 47.80 -31.77
C ARG A 670 25.96 46.83 -30.84
N ASN A 671 27.05 46.28 -31.37
CA ASN A 671 28.18 45.74 -30.64
C ASN A 671 28.45 46.51 -29.35
N ARG A 672 28.05 45.97 -28.19
CA ARG A 672 28.79 46.06 -26.92
C ARG A 672 28.44 44.83 -26.08
N THR A 673 29.43 43.95 -25.94
CA THR A 673 29.51 42.92 -24.91
C THR A 673 29.14 43.47 -23.54
N PRO A 674 28.26 42.82 -22.75
CA PRO A 674 28.19 43.07 -21.33
C PRO A 674 29.08 42.08 -20.60
N TYR A 675 30.22 42.58 -20.16
CA TYR A 675 30.98 42.02 -19.04
C TYR A 675 30.09 41.98 -17.79
N PHE A 676 30.12 40.86 -17.08
CA PHE A 676 29.64 40.74 -15.71
C PHE A 676 30.74 41.27 -14.76
N PHE A 677 30.34 42.09 -13.77
CA PHE A 677 31.10 42.70 -12.66
C PHE A 677 31.85 44.02 -12.94
N GLY A 678 31.49 45.06 -12.16
CA GLY A 678 32.17 46.37 -12.05
C GLY A 678 31.23 47.57 -11.87
N GLU A 679 31.19 48.15 -10.67
CA GLU A 679 30.38 49.29 -10.16
C GLU A 679 30.62 50.64 -10.89
N ARG A 680 29.81 51.73 -10.87
CA ARG A 680 28.46 52.11 -10.39
C ARG A 680 28.11 53.50 -10.98
N LEU A 681 26.85 53.72 -11.38
CA LEU A 681 25.96 54.81 -10.93
C LEU A 681 24.52 54.48 -11.41
N ALA A 682 23.55 54.69 -10.53
CA ALA A 682 22.41 53.79 -10.33
C ALA A 682 21.14 54.12 -11.14
N MET A 683 20.63 53.12 -11.88
CA MET A 683 19.20 52.89 -12.08
C MET A 683 18.83 51.55 -11.44
N ALA A 684 17.70 51.52 -10.73
CA ALA A 684 17.26 50.37 -9.95
C ALA A 684 17.00 49.13 -10.83
N PRO A 685 17.39 47.91 -10.38
CA PRO A 685 17.27 46.69 -11.17
C PRO A 685 15.84 46.14 -11.14
N VAL A 686 15.27 45.89 -12.32
CA VAL A 686 14.11 45.00 -12.48
C VAL A 686 14.58 43.56 -12.21
N ARG A 687 14.13 42.98 -11.09
CA ARG A 687 14.19 41.52 -10.88
C ARG A 687 13.05 40.87 -11.66
N VAL A 688 13.37 40.26 -12.79
CA VAL A 688 12.54 39.19 -13.35
C VAL A 688 12.98 37.90 -12.69
N LEU A 689 12.13 37.31 -11.84
CA LEU A 689 12.33 35.93 -11.39
C LEU A 689 12.20 35.03 -12.62
N LYS A 690 13.33 34.58 -13.17
CA LYS A 690 13.33 33.51 -14.17
C LYS A 690 12.74 32.24 -13.53
N PRO A 691 11.89 31.49 -14.24
CA PRO A 691 11.58 30.13 -13.83
C PRO A 691 12.84 29.28 -13.93
N ALA A 692 13.09 28.42 -12.94
CA ALA A 692 14.07 27.34 -13.07
C ALA A 692 13.66 26.47 -14.28
N GLN A 693 14.57 26.33 -15.25
CA GLN A 693 14.40 25.37 -16.34
C GLN A 693 14.53 23.95 -15.76
N PRO A 694 13.68 22.99 -16.17
CA PRO A 694 13.96 21.58 -15.93
C PRO A 694 15.20 21.19 -16.72
N SER A 695 16.18 20.58 -16.05
CA SER A 695 17.38 20.02 -16.67
C SER A 695 16.99 18.92 -17.65
N VAL A 696 17.20 19.17 -18.93
CA VAL A 696 17.24 18.14 -19.97
C VAL A 696 18.60 17.46 -19.87
N THR A 697 18.66 16.26 -19.29
CA THR A 697 19.84 15.39 -19.40
C THR A 697 19.82 14.70 -20.75
N ASN A 698 20.47 15.32 -21.74
CA ASN A 698 20.90 14.62 -22.94
C ASN A 698 22.14 13.78 -22.59
N ASN A 699 21.95 12.46 -22.48
CA ASN A 699 23.03 11.49 -22.57
C ASN A 699 23.49 11.42 -24.03
N THR A 700 24.55 12.14 -24.38
CA THR A 700 25.42 11.76 -25.49
C THR A 700 26.69 11.16 -24.92
N SER A 701 26.76 9.84 -25.02
CA SER A 701 27.96 9.03 -24.82
C SER A 701 29.03 9.40 -25.85
N SER A 702 30.12 10.02 -25.42
CA SER A 702 31.39 9.96 -26.13
C SER A 702 32.34 9.08 -25.32
N SER A 703 32.57 7.88 -25.84
CA SER A 703 33.65 6.96 -25.52
C SER A 703 35.01 7.66 -25.47
N GLY A 704 35.72 7.46 -24.36
CA GLY A 704 37.12 7.87 -24.19
C GLY A 704 37.83 6.94 -23.22
N ILE A 705 38.31 5.81 -23.73
CA ILE A 705 39.28 4.92 -23.09
C ILE A 705 40.60 5.69 -22.86
N ARG A 706 41.19 5.57 -21.67
CA ARG A 706 42.66 5.54 -21.49
C ARG A 706 43.01 4.98 -20.11
N LEU A 707 43.59 3.77 -20.19
CA LEU A 707 44.42 2.99 -19.25
C LEU A 707 44.22 3.16 -17.75
#